data_AF-A0A9E3F6C5-F1
#
_entry.id   AF-A0A9E3F6C5-F1
#
_cell.length_a   1.000
_cell.length_b   1.000
_cell.length_c   1.000
_cell.angle_alpha   90.00
_cell.angle_beta   90.00
_cell.angle_gamma   90.00
#
_symmetry.space_group_name_H-M   'P 1'
#
loop_
_entity.id
_entity.type
_entity.pdbx_description
1 polymer ?
#
loop_
_entity_poly.entity_id
_entity_poly.type
_entity_poly.pdbx_seq_one_letter_code
_entity_poly.pdbx_strand_id
1 'polypeptide(L)'
;MTMIMGELAGMTLVGRAECLWRYTVQATGARLDIAPPTFEVDGRAVTATVVAWDDATPSRTLGNGIAECRFAGTVADDQGLSLELVLRFSESPILRFRYALRSKTARRLTKTSGRDNLTYLRASFAGLPQVTEVRVAEFNEMVHSYCLSEREIAPRHFDDGMIVMGPILVGSDGAHSRLLAYEHGSQVPDAFLHYELRPDRNVALRAVKGNYWDGQVIDVEHPYETLWLQAAVVAGDTDALAAAYRDFVLRHQTLNAASRRPYIFYNTWNFQERNKWWNGKAYLDSMTQERMLAEIDVAHRIGVDVFVLDTGWYEKTGDWRVSRARFPDGLKAARERLDGYGMKLGLWFNPTVAAVSSQMRRDHEDCVMSWRGKPHDPHEVWETEASQGLCLVSRYWEAFADELIRLTRQVGVTYFKWDAVGQYGCDDPHHGHGTPENSIQERADCYAFQQGAAMARVVDRLCAACPEAIVDFDVTEGGRTVGLGFLSAGKYFLINNGPYSSNYDMPVPRDGNVNLFFYPGPARAWVCRAPLTYDKWLPSVLFLTHYLPDDRYPKHGWSGSSDVQDDTNQWISLASLVLGQNGLWGDLLNISDAGIARFGETLRRYKKIRDDIAAAALTRTGAVGGSPEIYEKINPATGRGVVSAFASATGRYTYVTAAPVAHGLWHNDGVTVTVDAQGRTVLDMTFDGAGAKLVFFGVSS
;
A
#
# COMPACT_ATOMS: atom_id res chain seq x y z
N MET A 1 24.36 -25.68 10.82
CA MET A 1 23.87 -25.73 9.43
C MET A 1 22.73 -26.76 9.26
N THR A 2 21.92 -27.00 10.31
CA THR A 2 20.90 -28.08 10.33
C THR A 2 19.59 -27.65 11.02
N MET A 3 19.49 -26.40 11.49
CA MET A 3 18.31 -25.88 12.23
C MET A 3 17.45 -24.90 11.42
N ILE A 4 17.84 -24.53 10.20
CA ILE A 4 17.04 -23.66 9.29
C ILE A 4 16.62 -24.42 8.01
N MET A 5 17.07 -25.66 7.82
CA MET A 5 16.55 -26.55 6.77
C MET A 5 15.40 -27.44 7.22
N GLY A 6 15.01 -27.41 8.50
CA GLY A 6 13.90 -28.20 9.04
C GLY A 6 12.52 -27.79 8.48
N GLU A 7 12.39 -26.55 7.99
CA GLU A 7 11.14 -26.01 7.41
C GLU A 7 11.23 -25.68 5.91
N LEU A 8 12.40 -25.85 5.27
CA LEU A 8 12.55 -25.84 3.80
C LEU A 8 11.93 -27.08 3.12
N ALA A 9 11.16 -27.86 3.88
CA ALA A 9 10.88 -29.26 3.67
C ALA A 9 9.91 -29.54 2.49
N GLY A 10 9.40 -28.48 1.86
CA GLY A 10 8.44 -28.57 0.76
C GLY A 10 8.97 -28.30 -0.64
N MET A 11 10.13 -27.64 -0.80
CA MET A 11 10.59 -27.20 -2.11
C MET A 11 11.45 -28.26 -2.81
N THR A 12 11.23 -28.48 -4.10
CA THR A 12 12.07 -29.37 -4.92
C THR A 12 12.42 -28.69 -6.24
N LEU A 13 13.71 -28.62 -6.56
CA LEU A 13 14.20 -28.15 -7.85
C LEU A 13 14.15 -29.30 -8.87
N VAL A 14 13.60 -29.04 -10.06
CA VAL A 14 13.34 -30.10 -11.06
C VAL A 14 14.02 -29.82 -12.41
N GLY A 15 13.92 -28.60 -12.95
CA GLY A 15 14.62 -28.18 -14.16
C GLY A 15 13.95 -28.53 -15.50
N ARG A 16 12.73 -29.08 -15.52
CA ARG A 16 12.07 -29.60 -16.74
C ARG A 16 11.00 -28.67 -17.31
N ALA A 17 10.59 -28.90 -18.56
CA ALA A 17 9.62 -28.04 -19.27
C ALA A 17 8.24 -27.94 -18.61
N GLU A 18 7.79 -29.03 -17.97
CA GLU A 18 6.50 -29.07 -17.24
C GLU A 18 6.62 -28.56 -15.80
N CYS A 19 7.82 -28.57 -15.23
CA CYS A 19 8.08 -28.18 -13.85
C CYS A 19 9.55 -27.79 -13.70
N LEU A 20 9.79 -26.50 -13.47
CA LEU A 20 11.10 -25.96 -13.13
C LEU A 20 11.40 -26.23 -11.65
N TRP A 21 10.42 -25.98 -10.78
CA TRP A 21 10.48 -26.26 -9.35
C TRP A 21 9.07 -26.52 -8.79
N ARG A 22 9.02 -27.16 -7.63
CA ARG A 22 7.79 -27.61 -6.96
C ARG A 22 7.78 -27.12 -5.52
N TYR A 23 6.61 -26.71 -5.04
CA TYR A 23 6.34 -26.47 -3.63
C TYR A 23 5.33 -27.50 -3.09
N THR A 24 5.64 -28.13 -1.97
CA THR A 24 4.87 -29.23 -1.38
C THR A 24 4.64 -28.97 0.11
N VAL A 25 3.40 -29.02 0.57
CA VAL A 25 3.10 -28.99 2.00
C VAL A 25 3.36 -30.38 2.57
N GLN A 26 4.41 -30.54 3.38
CA GLN A 26 4.79 -31.86 3.89
C GLN A 26 3.67 -32.57 4.67
N ALA A 27 2.89 -31.82 5.44
CA ALA A 27 1.83 -32.37 6.27
C ALA A 27 0.69 -33.03 5.46
N THR A 28 0.41 -32.51 4.25
CA THR A 28 -0.74 -32.95 3.43
C THR A 28 -0.32 -33.61 2.11
N GLY A 29 0.92 -33.42 1.68
CA GLY A 29 1.39 -33.80 0.34
C GLY A 29 0.83 -32.91 -0.78
N ALA A 30 0.02 -31.90 -0.47
CA ALA A 30 -0.50 -30.97 -1.46
C ALA A 30 0.66 -30.22 -2.13
N ARG A 31 0.62 -30.08 -3.45
CA ARG A 31 1.73 -29.50 -4.22
C ARG A 31 1.28 -28.47 -5.24
N LEU A 32 2.21 -27.59 -5.58
CA LEU A 32 2.13 -26.62 -6.67
C LEU A 32 3.41 -26.73 -7.50
N ASP A 33 3.25 -27.10 -8.76
CA ASP A 33 4.34 -27.20 -9.73
C ASP A 33 4.38 -25.93 -10.55
N ILE A 34 5.56 -25.30 -10.64
CA ILE A 34 5.80 -24.07 -11.40
C ILE A 34 6.63 -24.41 -12.63
N ALA A 35 6.06 -24.21 -13.81
CA ALA A 35 6.75 -24.36 -15.09
C ALA A 35 7.77 -23.21 -15.30
N PRO A 36 8.84 -23.44 -16.10
CA PRO A 36 9.86 -22.43 -16.39
C PRO A 36 9.30 -21.21 -17.12
N PRO A 37 9.89 -20.02 -16.91
CA PRO A 37 9.58 -18.86 -17.71
C PRO A 37 10.00 -19.07 -19.17
N THR A 38 9.31 -18.38 -20.09
CA THR A 38 9.67 -18.33 -21.50
C THR A 38 9.96 -16.89 -21.88
N PHE A 39 11.07 -16.66 -22.57
CA PHE A 39 11.52 -15.35 -23.06
C PHE A 39 11.63 -15.38 -24.59
N GLU A 40 11.63 -14.21 -25.23
CA GLU A 40 12.08 -14.09 -26.62
C GLU A 40 13.46 -13.44 -26.65
N VAL A 41 14.48 -14.21 -27.05
CA VAL A 41 15.88 -13.78 -27.11
C VAL A 41 16.36 -13.89 -28.55
N ASP A 42 16.86 -12.79 -29.11
CA ASP A 42 17.32 -12.68 -30.50
C ASP A 42 16.34 -13.26 -31.53
N GLY A 43 15.05 -12.95 -31.37
CA GLY A 43 13.97 -13.39 -32.25
C GLY A 43 13.53 -14.84 -32.06
N ARG A 44 14.02 -15.53 -31.03
CA ARG A 44 13.68 -16.93 -30.73
C ARG A 44 13.03 -17.07 -29.37
N ALA A 45 11.95 -17.84 -29.30
CA ALA A 45 11.36 -18.24 -28.02
C ALA A 45 12.29 -19.23 -27.30
N VAL A 46 12.70 -18.89 -26.08
CA VAL A 46 13.56 -19.69 -25.20
C VAL A 46 12.76 -20.05 -23.96
N THR A 47 12.50 -21.34 -23.75
CA THR A 47 11.94 -21.81 -22.48
C THR A 47 13.09 -22.11 -21.53
N ALA A 48 13.17 -21.39 -20.42
CA ALA A 48 14.30 -21.45 -19.49
C ALA A 48 14.25 -22.70 -18.59
N THR A 49 14.25 -23.88 -19.20
CA THR A 49 14.55 -25.15 -18.54
C THR A 49 16.01 -25.18 -18.13
N VAL A 50 16.33 -25.86 -17.03
CA VAL A 50 17.68 -25.87 -16.45
C VAL A 50 18.24 -27.29 -16.49
N VAL A 51 19.40 -27.47 -17.13
CA VAL A 51 20.03 -28.79 -17.31
C VAL A 51 20.37 -29.43 -15.96
N ALA A 52 21.02 -28.66 -15.12
CA ALA A 52 21.36 -28.97 -13.74
C ALA A 52 21.41 -27.66 -12.97
N TRP A 53 20.91 -27.68 -11.74
CA TRP A 53 21.05 -26.57 -10.83
C TRP A 53 22.44 -26.63 -10.20
N ASP A 54 23.12 -25.49 -10.16
CA ASP A 54 24.36 -25.31 -9.42
C ASP A 54 24.09 -25.48 -7.92
N ASP A 55 25.15 -25.76 -7.15
CA ASP A 55 25.05 -25.82 -5.69
C ASP A 55 24.44 -24.53 -5.16
N ALA A 56 23.46 -24.69 -4.26
CA ALA A 56 22.77 -23.57 -3.66
C ALA A 56 23.79 -22.65 -2.98
N THR A 57 23.77 -21.37 -3.33
CA THR A 57 24.48 -20.36 -2.55
C THR A 57 23.97 -20.42 -1.11
N PRO A 58 24.85 -20.37 -0.09
CA PRO A 58 24.42 -20.43 1.31
C PRO A 58 23.30 -19.44 1.59
N SER A 59 22.23 -19.91 2.23
CA SER A 59 21.07 -19.08 2.54
C SER A 59 21.49 -17.85 3.35
N ARG A 60 21.06 -16.66 2.93
CA ARG A 60 21.28 -15.42 3.68
C ARG A 60 20.07 -15.14 4.55
N THR A 61 20.26 -15.02 5.86
CA THR A 61 19.23 -14.49 6.76
C THR A 61 19.06 -12.99 6.54
N LEU A 62 17.83 -12.56 6.29
CA LEU A 62 17.40 -11.17 6.17
C LEU A 62 16.63 -10.77 7.44
N GLY A 63 16.15 -9.52 7.50
CA GLY A 63 15.26 -9.07 8.58
C GLY A 63 13.93 -9.85 8.62
N ASN A 64 13.18 -9.72 9.71
CA ASN A 64 11.81 -10.23 9.86
C ASN A 64 11.64 -11.75 9.67
N GLY A 65 12.66 -12.53 10.05
CA GLY A 65 12.62 -14.00 9.96
C GLY A 65 12.68 -14.53 8.53
N ILE A 66 13.08 -13.71 7.57
CA ILE A 66 13.15 -14.09 6.15
C ILE A 66 14.52 -14.68 5.85
N ALA A 67 14.57 -15.76 5.08
CA ALA A 67 15.78 -16.30 4.49
C ALA A 67 15.73 -16.19 2.96
N GLU A 68 16.84 -15.82 2.34
CA GLU A 68 17.00 -15.75 0.88
C GLU A 68 17.96 -16.85 0.39
N CYS A 69 17.52 -17.61 -0.61
CA CYS A 69 18.33 -18.60 -1.32
C CYS A 69 18.39 -18.25 -2.81
N ARG A 70 19.49 -18.63 -3.46
CA ARG A 70 19.69 -18.45 -4.89
C ARG A 70 20.18 -19.74 -5.52
N PHE A 71 19.58 -20.08 -6.65
CA PHE A 71 19.89 -21.27 -7.43
C PHE A 71 20.10 -20.82 -8.87
N ALA A 72 21.26 -21.10 -9.44
CA ALA A 72 21.56 -20.80 -10.83
C ALA A 72 21.65 -22.10 -11.63
N GLY A 73 21.47 -22.01 -12.94
CA GLY A 73 21.77 -23.12 -13.83
C GLY A 73 21.74 -22.71 -15.29
N THR A 74 22.41 -23.50 -16.12
CA THR A 74 22.49 -23.25 -17.57
C THR A 74 21.17 -23.63 -18.25
N VAL A 75 20.70 -22.76 -19.14
CA VAL A 75 19.46 -23.01 -19.90
C VAL A 75 19.69 -24.14 -20.90
N ALA A 76 18.81 -25.14 -20.92
CA ALA A 76 19.02 -26.35 -21.73
C ALA A 76 19.05 -26.05 -23.24
N ASP A 77 18.15 -25.19 -23.70
CA ASP A 77 18.00 -24.84 -25.11
C ASP A 77 19.04 -23.83 -25.62
N ASP A 78 19.81 -23.18 -24.73
CA ASP A 78 20.85 -22.21 -25.07
C ASP A 78 21.95 -22.17 -23.99
N GLN A 79 23.11 -22.78 -24.30
CA GLN A 79 24.28 -22.86 -23.39
C GLN A 79 24.95 -21.51 -23.10
N GLY A 80 24.60 -20.47 -23.86
CA GLY A 80 25.01 -19.09 -23.63
C GLY A 80 24.16 -18.37 -22.59
N LEU A 81 23.02 -18.95 -22.19
CA LEU A 81 22.09 -18.39 -21.22
C LEU A 81 22.12 -19.16 -19.89
N SER A 82 21.90 -18.44 -18.80
CA SER A 82 21.70 -19.01 -17.46
C SER A 82 20.51 -18.36 -16.78
N LEU A 83 19.73 -19.17 -16.06
CA LEU A 83 18.61 -18.73 -15.25
C LEU A 83 19.01 -18.81 -13.76
N GLU A 84 18.84 -17.71 -13.03
CA GLU A 84 18.90 -17.68 -11.57
C GLU A 84 17.47 -17.59 -11.00
N LEU A 85 17.15 -18.47 -10.05
CA LEU A 85 15.95 -18.41 -9.21
C LEU A 85 16.35 -17.84 -7.85
N VAL A 86 15.80 -16.68 -7.51
CA VAL A 86 15.94 -16.06 -6.19
C VAL A 86 14.66 -16.31 -5.39
N LEU A 87 14.81 -16.89 -4.21
CA LEU A 87 13.69 -17.30 -3.35
C LEU A 87 13.82 -16.70 -1.97
N ARG A 88 12.71 -16.20 -1.43
CA ARG A 88 12.54 -15.75 -0.06
C ARG A 88 11.42 -16.53 0.62
N PHE A 89 11.70 -17.02 1.81
CA PHE A 89 10.77 -17.79 2.64
C PHE A 89 10.90 -17.38 4.11
N SER A 90 9.87 -17.68 4.89
CA SER A 90 9.79 -17.47 6.33
C SER A 90 8.95 -18.59 6.96
N GLU A 91 8.50 -18.42 8.21
CA GLU A 91 7.50 -19.30 8.86
C GLU A 91 6.14 -19.32 8.14
N SER A 92 5.91 -18.37 7.23
CA SER A 92 4.69 -18.31 6.42
C SER A 92 4.69 -19.35 5.29
N PRO A 93 3.52 -19.91 4.92
CA PRO A 93 3.40 -20.81 3.75
C PRO A 93 3.47 -20.08 2.40
N ILE A 94 3.71 -18.76 2.39
CA ILE A 94 3.86 -17.96 1.17
C ILE A 94 5.35 -17.86 0.82
N LEU A 95 5.69 -18.29 -0.40
CA LEU A 95 7.01 -18.10 -1.00
C LEU A 95 7.00 -16.85 -1.87
N ARG A 96 8.04 -16.01 -1.75
CA ARG A 96 8.28 -14.87 -2.64
C ARG A 96 9.50 -15.16 -3.50
N PHE A 97 9.40 -15.06 -4.82
CA PHE A 97 10.48 -15.46 -5.73
C PHE A 97 10.57 -14.58 -6.96
N ARG A 98 11.70 -14.62 -7.65
CA ARG A 98 11.88 -14.00 -8.97
C ARG A 98 12.95 -14.73 -9.76
N TYR A 99 13.00 -14.46 -11.06
CA TYR A 99 14.01 -14.98 -11.95
C TYR A 99 14.96 -13.87 -12.42
N ALA A 100 16.22 -14.21 -12.65
CA ALA A 100 17.16 -13.39 -13.40
C ALA A 100 17.72 -14.19 -14.58
N LEU A 101 17.55 -13.67 -15.79
CA LEU A 101 18.13 -14.23 -17.01
C LEU A 101 19.44 -13.50 -17.32
N ARG A 102 20.53 -14.26 -17.48
CA ARG A 102 21.86 -13.76 -17.84
C ARG A 102 22.34 -14.39 -19.13
N SER A 103 23.23 -13.71 -19.83
CA SER A 103 23.97 -14.29 -20.95
C SER A 103 25.47 -14.08 -20.81
N LYS A 104 26.25 -15.10 -21.22
CA LYS A 104 27.73 -15.05 -21.24
C LYS A 104 28.27 -14.06 -22.26
N THR A 105 27.48 -13.76 -23.30
CA THR A 105 27.77 -12.78 -24.35
C THR A 105 26.57 -11.88 -24.49
N ALA A 106 26.72 -10.63 -24.94
CA ALA A 106 25.56 -9.75 -25.13
C ALA A 106 24.52 -10.37 -26.08
N ARG A 107 23.28 -10.49 -25.61
CA ARG A 107 22.08 -10.91 -26.37
C ARG A 107 20.99 -9.85 -26.20
N ARG A 108 19.89 -9.96 -26.93
CA ARG A 108 18.78 -9.01 -26.84
C ARG A 108 17.47 -9.72 -26.52
N LEU A 109 16.69 -9.16 -25.61
CA LEU A 109 15.26 -9.44 -25.54
C LEU A 109 14.58 -8.77 -26.73
N THR A 110 13.73 -9.51 -27.42
CA THR A 110 13.09 -9.03 -28.66
C THR A 110 11.57 -9.13 -28.63
N LYS A 111 10.93 -8.38 -29.53
CA LYS A 111 9.48 -8.36 -29.75
C LYS A 111 9.17 -8.53 -31.23
N THR A 112 9.44 -9.71 -31.78
CA THR A 112 9.22 -10.01 -33.21
C THR A 112 7.75 -9.80 -33.62
N SER A 113 6.82 -9.98 -32.69
CA SER A 113 5.38 -9.73 -32.89
C SER A 113 4.93 -8.28 -32.62
N GLY A 114 5.85 -7.39 -32.22
CA GLY A 114 5.57 -6.03 -31.77
C GLY A 114 5.01 -5.92 -30.35
N ARG A 115 4.98 -7.01 -29.58
CA ARG A 115 4.48 -7.08 -28.19
C ARG A 115 5.41 -7.90 -27.31
N ASP A 116 5.29 -7.72 -25.99
CA ASP A 116 6.01 -8.52 -25.01
C ASP A 116 5.71 -10.01 -25.23
N ASN A 117 6.74 -10.83 -25.29
CA ASN A 117 6.65 -12.28 -25.45
C ASN A 117 7.35 -12.98 -24.27
N LEU A 118 6.85 -12.68 -23.08
CA LEU A 118 7.32 -13.23 -21.81
C LEU A 118 6.17 -13.98 -21.12
N THR A 119 6.42 -15.24 -20.78
CA THR A 119 5.59 -16.01 -19.85
C THR A 119 6.36 -16.15 -18.55
N TYR A 120 5.84 -15.62 -17.46
CA TYR A 120 6.50 -15.63 -16.15
C TYR A 120 6.46 -17.01 -15.51
N LEU A 121 5.32 -17.69 -15.61
CA LEU A 121 5.09 -19.03 -15.08
C LEU A 121 3.88 -19.68 -15.73
N ARG A 122 3.78 -21.00 -15.56
CA ARG A 122 2.54 -21.74 -15.72
C ARG A 122 2.35 -22.67 -14.53
N ALA A 123 1.11 -22.90 -14.13
CA ALA A 123 0.76 -23.85 -13.08
C ALA A 123 -0.62 -24.46 -13.30
N SER A 124 -0.86 -25.64 -12.72
CA SER A 124 -2.15 -26.33 -12.81
C SER A 124 -3.06 -26.02 -11.63
N PHE A 125 -4.30 -25.64 -11.96
CA PHE A 125 -5.42 -25.50 -11.03
C PHE A 125 -6.43 -26.65 -11.21
N ALA A 126 -6.01 -27.74 -11.86
CA ALA A 126 -6.80 -28.96 -11.96
C ALA A 126 -7.06 -29.54 -10.55
N GLY A 127 -8.28 -30.03 -10.34
CA GLY A 127 -8.74 -30.55 -9.04
C GLY A 127 -9.20 -29.48 -8.04
N LEU A 128 -9.07 -28.19 -8.35
CA LEU A 128 -9.56 -27.09 -7.49
C LEU A 128 -10.85 -26.54 -8.11
N PRO A 129 -12.05 -26.91 -7.64
CA PRO A 129 -13.31 -26.50 -8.25
C PRO A 129 -13.54 -24.98 -8.20
N GLN A 130 -13.19 -24.34 -7.08
CA GLN A 130 -13.37 -22.90 -6.90
C GLN A 130 -12.09 -22.17 -7.31
N VAL A 131 -12.21 -21.18 -8.19
CA VAL A 131 -11.09 -20.31 -8.56
C VAL A 131 -11.57 -18.86 -8.46
N THR A 132 -10.78 -18.02 -7.82
CA THR A 132 -11.12 -16.63 -7.54
C THR A 132 -9.98 -15.72 -7.98
N GLU A 133 -10.32 -14.70 -8.76
CA GLU A 133 -9.45 -13.56 -9.03
C GLU A 133 -9.63 -12.53 -7.91
N VAL A 134 -8.54 -12.04 -7.33
CA VAL A 134 -8.56 -10.92 -6.38
C VAL A 134 -7.83 -9.74 -6.98
N ARG A 135 -8.58 -8.66 -7.23
CA ARG A 135 -8.10 -7.40 -7.81
C ARG A 135 -7.93 -6.37 -6.73
N VAL A 136 -6.85 -5.59 -6.79
CA VAL A 136 -6.48 -4.63 -5.72
C VAL A 136 -6.34 -3.19 -6.20
N ALA A 137 -6.52 -2.96 -7.50
CA ALA A 137 -6.19 -1.71 -8.19
C ALA A 137 -7.39 -1.14 -8.97
N GLU A 138 -8.62 -1.46 -8.58
CA GLU A 138 -9.81 -0.91 -9.23
C GLU A 138 -10.16 0.45 -8.61
N PHE A 139 -9.91 1.55 -9.34
CA PHE A 139 -10.28 2.89 -8.87
C PHE A 139 -11.79 3.08 -8.97
N ASN A 140 -12.42 3.48 -7.86
CA ASN A 140 -13.84 3.81 -7.81
C ASN A 140 -13.99 5.30 -7.55
N GLU A 141 -14.39 6.03 -8.59
CA GLU A 141 -14.62 7.48 -8.59
C GLU A 141 -15.61 7.94 -7.51
N MET A 142 -16.61 7.13 -7.17
CA MET A 142 -17.63 7.50 -6.19
C MET A 142 -17.06 7.60 -4.78
N VAL A 143 -16.17 6.67 -4.42
CA VAL A 143 -15.50 6.68 -3.11
C VAL A 143 -14.12 7.32 -3.17
N HIS A 144 -13.68 7.71 -4.38
CA HIS A 144 -12.39 8.31 -4.68
C HIS A 144 -11.23 7.55 -4.02
N SER A 145 -11.22 6.24 -4.27
CA SER A 145 -10.30 5.28 -3.70
C SER A 145 -10.15 4.10 -4.63
N TYR A 146 -8.97 3.48 -4.59
CA TYR A 146 -8.82 2.11 -5.06
C TYR A 146 -9.58 1.15 -4.15
N CYS A 147 -10.17 0.12 -4.75
CA CYS A 147 -10.97 -0.89 -4.08
C CYS A 147 -10.45 -2.29 -4.41
N LEU A 148 -10.60 -3.20 -3.43
CA LEU A 148 -10.42 -4.63 -3.63
C LEU A 148 -11.73 -5.27 -4.11
N SER A 149 -11.63 -6.17 -5.09
CA SER A 149 -12.74 -7.06 -5.48
C SER A 149 -12.30 -8.51 -5.59
N GLU A 150 -13.17 -9.42 -5.15
CA GLU A 150 -13.03 -10.85 -5.33
C GLU A 150 -14.04 -11.30 -6.40
N ARG A 151 -13.57 -12.00 -7.42
CA ARG A 151 -14.40 -12.45 -8.55
C ARG A 151 -14.21 -13.93 -8.76
N GLU A 152 -15.27 -14.70 -8.57
CA GLU A 152 -15.27 -16.12 -8.88
C GLU A 152 -15.15 -16.33 -10.40
N ILE A 153 -14.25 -17.21 -10.80
CA ILE A 153 -14.00 -17.59 -12.18
C ILE A 153 -14.81 -18.85 -12.48
N ALA A 154 -15.89 -18.67 -13.24
CA ALA A 154 -16.72 -19.77 -13.69
C ALA A 154 -15.91 -20.78 -14.54
N PRO A 155 -16.19 -22.10 -14.46
CA PRO A 155 -15.51 -23.12 -15.26
C PRO A 155 -15.48 -22.81 -16.77
N ARG A 156 -16.59 -22.30 -17.32
CA ARG A 156 -16.68 -21.88 -18.74
C ARG A 156 -15.61 -20.86 -19.15
N HIS A 157 -15.12 -20.03 -18.22
CA HIS A 157 -14.07 -19.06 -18.53
C HIS A 157 -12.72 -19.75 -18.83
N PHE A 158 -12.49 -20.95 -18.28
CA PHE A 158 -11.35 -21.78 -18.66
C PHE A 158 -11.56 -22.42 -20.03
N ASP A 159 -12.77 -22.91 -20.31
CA ASP A 159 -13.14 -23.51 -21.60
C ASP A 159 -12.98 -22.49 -22.74
N ASP A 160 -13.36 -21.24 -22.49
CA ASP A 160 -13.27 -20.11 -23.43
C ASP A 160 -11.85 -19.51 -23.53
N GLY A 161 -10.91 -19.96 -22.70
CA GLY A 161 -9.55 -19.41 -22.66
C GLY A 161 -9.49 -17.93 -22.25
N MET A 162 -10.35 -17.51 -21.32
CA MET A 162 -10.44 -16.11 -20.89
C MET A 162 -9.16 -15.63 -20.20
N ILE A 163 -9.03 -14.31 -20.17
CA ILE A 163 -7.95 -13.61 -19.48
C ILE A 163 -8.50 -12.96 -18.21
N VAL A 164 -7.77 -13.08 -17.11
CA VAL A 164 -8.04 -12.36 -15.86
C VAL A 164 -6.79 -11.61 -15.43
N MET A 165 -6.96 -10.44 -14.82
CA MET A 165 -5.84 -9.53 -14.59
C MET A 165 -5.08 -9.85 -13.30
N GLY A 166 -5.78 -10.14 -12.21
CA GLY A 166 -5.18 -10.34 -10.88
C GLY A 166 -5.04 -9.04 -10.07
N PRO A 167 -4.02 -8.89 -9.20
CA PRO A 167 -2.75 -9.62 -9.23
C PRO A 167 -2.75 -10.98 -8.57
N ILE A 168 -3.76 -11.30 -7.75
CA ILE A 168 -3.82 -12.56 -7.01
C ILE A 168 -4.82 -13.50 -7.67
N LEU A 169 -4.44 -14.76 -7.84
CA LEU A 169 -5.30 -15.84 -8.31
C LEU A 169 -5.29 -16.99 -7.30
N VAL A 170 -6.48 -17.41 -6.88
CA VAL A 170 -6.68 -18.42 -5.83
C VAL A 170 -7.45 -19.59 -6.40
N GLY A 171 -7.03 -20.81 -6.08
CA GLY A 171 -7.81 -22.02 -6.34
C GLY A 171 -8.02 -22.80 -5.06
N SER A 172 -9.22 -23.33 -4.81
CA SER A 172 -9.56 -24.08 -3.61
C SER A 172 -10.47 -25.28 -3.89
N ASP A 173 -10.30 -26.35 -3.11
CA ASP A 173 -11.23 -27.48 -2.99
C ASP A 173 -11.97 -27.52 -1.64
N GLY A 174 -11.80 -26.48 -0.81
CA GLY A 174 -12.33 -26.37 0.55
C GLY A 174 -11.47 -27.05 1.63
N ALA A 175 -10.60 -27.99 1.25
CA ALA A 175 -9.63 -28.62 2.17
C ALA A 175 -8.20 -28.10 1.94
N HIS A 176 -7.90 -27.62 0.75
CA HIS A 176 -6.62 -27.07 0.34
C HIS A 176 -6.83 -25.90 -0.61
N SER A 177 -5.92 -24.95 -0.53
CA SER A 177 -5.93 -23.76 -1.38
C SER A 177 -4.55 -23.46 -1.94
N ARG A 178 -4.51 -22.97 -3.18
CA ARG A 178 -3.29 -22.53 -3.88
C ARG A 178 -3.42 -21.06 -4.25
N LEU A 179 -2.29 -20.36 -4.22
CA LEU A 179 -2.19 -18.96 -4.59
C LEU A 179 -1.06 -18.75 -5.58
N LEU A 180 -1.32 -17.93 -6.59
CA LEU A 180 -0.32 -17.25 -7.41
C LEU A 180 -0.55 -15.75 -7.32
N ALA A 181 0.51 -14.97 -7.16
CA ALA A 181 0.43 -13.52 -7.24
C ALA A 181 1.69 -12.90 -7.87
N TYR A 182 1.56 -11.67 -8.34
CA TYR A 182 2.68 -10.89 -8.89
C TYR A 182 2.73 -9.48 -8.28
N GLU A 183 3.94 -8.97 -8.06
CA GLU A 183 4.19 -7.67 -7.42
C GLU A 183 4.14 -6.49 -8.39
N HIS A 184 3.02 -6.37 -9.09
CA HIS A 184 2.65 -5.24 -9.93
C HIS A 184 1.14 -4.98 -9.83
N GLY A 185 0.74 -3.76 -10.13
CA GLY A 185 -0.63 -3.27 -10.06
C GLY A 185 -1.37 -3.26 -11.38
N SER A 186 -1.28 -4.33 -12.19
CA SER A 186 -1.99 -4.37 -13.48
C SER A 186 -3.47 -4.03 -13.22
N GLN A 187 -3.99 -3.00 -13.89
CA GLN A 187 -5.26 -2.36 -13.53
C GLN A 187 -6.23 -2.45 -14.71
N VAL A 188 -7.52 -2.61 -14.47
CA VAL A 188 -8.50 -2.66 -15.57
C VAL A 188 -8.84 -1.23 -16.00
N PRO A 189 -8.80 -0.88 -17.30
CA PRO A 189 -8.50 -1.73 -18.47
C PRO A 189 -7.01 -1.76 -18.91
N ASP A 190 -6.13 -1.05 -18.22
CA ASP A 190 -4.70 -0.92 -18.53
C ASP A 190 -3.82 -2.11 -18.05
N ALA A 191 -3.83 -3.19 -18.83
CA ALA A 191 -3.11 -4.43 -18.53
C ALA A 191 -1.61 -4.35 -18.84
N PHE A 192 -0.76 -4.66 -17.85
CA PHE A 192 0.69 -4.90 -18.01
C PHE A 192 1.04 -6.39 -17.94
N LEU A 193 0.30 -7.12 -17.10
CA LEU A 193 0.31 -8.57 -16.99
C LEU A 193 -1.11 -9.09 -16.86
N HIS A 194 -1.29 -10.36 -17.22
CA HIS A 194 -2.53 -11.09 -16.98
C HIS A 194 -2.30 -12.58 -16.79
N TYR A 195 -3.29 -13.29 -16.24
CA TYR A 195 -3.39 -14.73 -16.29
C TYR A 195 -4.24 -15.17 -17.49
N GLU A 196 -3.68 -16.02 -18.35
CA GLU A 196 -4.42 -16.75 -19.38
C GLU A 196 -4.92 -18.07 -18.80
N LEU A 197 -6.24 -18.30 -18.86
CA LEU A 197 -6.88 -19.53 -18.44
C LEU A 197 -6.89 -20.54 -19.60
N ARG A 198 -6.82 -21.84 -19.30
CA ARG A 198 -6.84 -22.91 -20.32
C ARG A 198 -7.89 -23.99 -20.01
N PRO A 199 -8.45 -24.67 -21.02
CA PRO A 199 -9.50 -25.68 -20.81
C PRO A 199 -9.11 -26.82 -19.86
N ASP A 200 -7.81 -27.16 -19.80
CA ASP A 200 -7.25 -28.19 -18.91
C ASP A 200 -7.01 -27.70 -17.47
N ARG A 201 -7.54 -26.52 -17.11
CA ARG A 201 -7.35 -25.83 -15.83
C ARG A 201 -5.91 -25.39 -15.56
N ASN A 202 -5.04 -25.35 -16.58
CA ASN A 202 -3.76 -24.65 -16.45
C ASN A 202 -3.96 -23.14 -16.55
N VAL A 203 -3.09 -22.40 -15.86
CA VAL A 203 -3.01 -20.94 -15.90
C VAL A 203 -1.61 -20.51 -16.28
N ALA A 204 -1.49 -19.45 -17.09
CA ALA A 204 -0.22 -18.87 -17.49
C ALA A 204 -0.18 -17.38 -17.15
N LEU A 205 0.80 -16.93 -16.38
CA LEU A 205 1.03 -15.51 -16.14
C LEU A 205 1.87 -14.93 -17.29
N ARG A 206 1.32 -13.95 -18.00
CA ARG A 206 1.84 -13.47 -19.27
C ARG A 206 2.06 -11.96 -19.21
N ALA A 207 3.17 -11.53 -19.80
CA ALA A 207 3.44 -10.12 -20.06
C ALA A 207 2.50 -9.61 -21.16
N VAL A 208 2.05 -8.36 -21.02
CA VAL A 208 1.21 -7.67 -22.02
C VAL A 208 2.01 -6.53 -22.66
N LYS A 209 2.55 -5.63 -21.84
CA LYS A 209 3.35 -4.48 -22.25
C LYS A 209 4.26 -3.99 -21.12
N GLY A 210 5.34 -3.31 -21.48
CA GLY A 210 6.22 -2.59 -20.55
C GLY A 210 7.18 -3.45 -19.73
N ASN A 211 7.13 -4.78 -19.84
CA ASN A 211 7.94 -5.68 -19.02
C ASN A 211 9.43 -5.65 -19.41
N TYR A 212 9.71 -5.31 -20.67
CA TYR A 212 11.01 -5.05 -21.27
C TYR A 212 10.79 -4.20 -22.53
N TRP A 213 11.84 -3.60 -23.10
CA TRP A 213 11.76 -2.94 -24.42
C TRP A 213 12.41 -3.80 -25.51
N ASP A 214 11.93 -3.70 -26.75
CA ASP A 214 12.54 -4.39 -27.87
C ASP A 214 14.01 -4.00 -28.04
N GLY A 215 14.88 -4.99 -28.15
CA GLY A 215 16.32 -4.80 -28.25
C GLY A 215 17.05 -4.65 -26.91
N GLN A 216 16.38 -4.77 -25.77
CA GLN A 216 17.00 -4.68 -24.44
C GLN A 216 18.15 -5.69 -24.30
N VAL A 217 19.35 -5.17 -24.02
CA VAL A 217 20.56 -6.00 -23.89
C VAL A 217 20.49 -6.81 -22.60
N ILE A 218 20.85 -8.09 -22.70
CA ILE A 218 21.09 -8.97 -21.57
C ILE A 218 22.50 -9.56 -21.65
N ASP A 219 23.25 -9.44 -20.57
CA ASP A 219 24.60 -10.00 -20.41
C ASP A 219 24.89 -10.31 -18.92
N VAL A 220 26.17 -10.46 -18.57
CA VAL A 220 26.59 -10.76 -17.18
C VAL A 220 26.37 -9.57 -16.26
N GLU A 221 26.63 -8.36 -16.74
CA GLU A 221 26.54 -7.09 -15.99
C GLU A 221 25.11 -6.53 -16.00
N HIS A 222 24.33 -6.86 -17.04
CA HIS A 222 22.96 -6.40 -17.27
C HIS A 222 21.99 -7.60 -17.33
N PRO A 223 21.73 -8.31 -16.22
CA PRO A 223 20.71 -9.35 -16.20
C PRO A 223 19.31 -8.76 -16.44
N TYR A 224 18.43 -9.53 -17.08
CA TYR A 224 16.99 -9.24 -17.01
C TYR A 224 16.41 -9.86 -15.75
N GLU A 225 15.96 -9.04 -14.81
CA GLU A 225 15.26 -9.48 -13.61
C GLU A 225 13.75 -9.37 -13.81
N THR A 226 13.02 -10.44 -13.52
CA THR A 226 11.56 -10.37 -13.43
C THR A 226 11.13 -9.58 -12.21
N LEU A 227 9.89 -9.08 -12.21
CA LEU A 227 9.23 -8.68 -10.96
C LEU A 227 9.22 -9.83 -9.95
N TRP A 228 8.93 -9.49 -8.69
CA TRP A 228 8.71 -10.49 -7.65
C TRP A 228 7.33 -11.14 -7.80
N LEU A 229 7.32 -12.47 -7.70
CA LEU A 229 6.16 -13.33 -7.76
C LEU A 229 5.94 -13.96 -6.39
N GLN A 230 4.73 -14.41 -6.13
CA GLN A 230 4.38 -15.09 -4.88
C GLN A 230 3.59 -16.36 -5.19
N ALA A 231 3.86 -17.42 -4.43
CA ALA A 231 3.18 -18.70 -4.55
C ALA A 231 2.92 -19.28 -3.17
N ALA A 232 1.76 -19.92 -2.99
CA ALA A 232 1.43 -20.58 -1.73
C ALA A 232 0.60 -21.85 -1.94
N VAL A 233 0.71 -22.76 -0.99
CA VAL A 233 -0.17 -23.91 -0.80
C VAL A 233 -0.51 -23.98 0.67
N VAL A 234 -1.80 -23.95 1.00
CA VAL A 234 -2.30 -23.92 2.38
C VAL A 234 -3.28 -25.06 2.58
N ALA A 235 -3.20 -25.73 3.74
CA ALA A 235 -4.23 -26.64 4.20
C ALA A 235 -5.38 -25.80 4.78
N GLY A 236 -6.55 -25.85 4.16
CA GLY A 236 -7.71 -25.02 4.44
C GLY A 236 -8.32 -24.41 3.19
N ASP A 237 -9.49 -23.80 3.37
CA ASP A 237 -10.22 -23.10 2.34
C ASP A 237 -9.58 -21.73 1.99
N THR A 238 -10.27 -20.97 1.15
CA THR A 238 -9.85 -19.64 0.71
C THR A 238 -9.67 -18.66 1.87
N ASP A 239 -10.45 -18.76 2.94
CA ASP A 239 -10.35 -17.84 4.08
C ASP A 239 -9.12 -18.16 4.94
N ALA A 240 -8.80 -19.45 5.13
CA ALA A 240 -7.54 -19.87 5.75
C ALA A 240 -6.31 -19.38 4.95
N LEU A 241 -6.35 -19.49 3.62
CA LEU A 241 -5.31 -18.96 2.75
C LEU A 241 -5.22 -17.43 2.81
N ALA A 242 -6.35 -16.72 2.80
CA ALA A 242 -6.38 -15.26 2.92
C ALA A 242 -5.78 -14.79 4.25
N ALA A 243 -6.11 -15.46 5.36
CA ALA A 243 -5.53 -15.18 6.67
C ALA A 243 -4.00 -15.37 6.68
N ALA A 244 -3.50 -16.47 6.12
CA ALA A 244 -2.05 -16.73 6.01
C ALA A 244 -1.35 -15.71 5.11
N TYR A 245 -1.98 -15.32 4.00
CA TYR A 245 -1.45 -14.32 3.07
C TYR A 245 -1.42 -12.92 3.70
N ARG A 246 -2.48 -12.55 4.43
CA ARG A 246 -2.55 -11.30 5.18
C ARG A 246 -1.42 -11.20 6.22
N ASP A 247 -1.18 -12.27 6.96
CA ASP A 247 -0.10 -12.34 7.93
C ASP A 247 1.30 -12.24 7.26
N PHE A 248 1.49 -12.92 6.13
CA PHE A 248 2.67 -12.77 5.29
C PHE A 248 2.93 -11.31 4.90
N VAL A 249 1.90 -10.59 4.42
CA VAL A 249 2.01 -9.18 4.03
C VAL A 249 2.34 -8.28 5.22
N LEU A 250 1.77 -8.60 6.40
CA LEU A 250 2.03 -7.87 7.64
C LEU A 250 3.46 -8.07 8.15
N ARG A 251 4.00 -9.29 8.07
CA ARG A 251 5.24 -9.66 8.78
C ARG A 251 6.45 -9.91 7.89
N HIS A 252 6.25 -10.48 6.71
CA HIS A 252 7.34 -11.12 5.95
C HIS A 252 7.49 -10.65 4.50
N GLN A 253 6.52 -9.95 3.92
CA GLN A 253 6.67 -9.42 2.56
C GLN A 253 7.77 -8.34 2.49
N THR A 254 7.86 -7.51 3.52
CA THR A 254 8.79 -6.38 3.61
C THR A 254 9.96 -6.67 4.54
N LEU A 255 11.11 -6.06 4.22
CA LEU A 255 12.23 -5.94 5.16
C LEU A 255 12.08 -4.71 6.07
N ASN A 256 11.19 -3.78 5.73
CA ASN A 256 11.04 -2.47 6.36
C ASN A 256 9.86 -2.47 7.36
N ALA A 257 10.06 -3.11 8.50
CA ALA A 257 8.99 -3.40 9.47
C ALA A 257 8.36 -2.16 10.14
N ALA A 258 9.03 -1.01 10.12
CA ALA A 258 8.50 0.22 10.74
C ALA A 258 7.14 0.64 10.14
N SER A 259 6.96 0.43 8.83
CA SER A 259 5.70 0.71 8.11
C SER A 259 4.51 -0.14 8.59
N ARG A 260 4.78 -1.27 9.27
CA ARG A 260 3.78 -2.25 9.71
C ARG A 260 3.19 -1.95 11.09
N ARG A 261 3.77 -0.98 11.80
CA ARG A 261 3.29 -0.57 13.11
C ARG A 261 2.05 0.33 12.98
N PRO A 262 1.02 0.13 13.82
CA PRO A 262 -0.21 0.92 13.83
C PRO A 262 -0.02 2.26 14.56
N TYR A 263 0.83 3.12 14.02
CA TYR A 263 0.99 4.49 14.50
C TYR A 263 -0.25 5.33 14.19
N ILE A 264 -0.55 6.32 15.02
CA ILE A 264 -1.56 7.35 14.70
C ILE A 264 -0.87 8.54 14.01
N PHE A 265 -1.33 8.90 12.82
CA PHE A 265 -0.76 9.96 12.00
C PHE A 265 -1.66 11.20 12.04
N TYR A 266 -1.08 12.38 12.16
CA TYR A 266 -1.75 13.64 11.86
C TYR A 266 -1.01 14.37 10.75
N ASN A 267 -1.74 14.89 9.77
CA ASN A 267 -1.19 15.62 8.65
C ASN A 267 -1.87 16.99 8.48
N THR A 268 -1.06 18.04 8.28
CA THR A 268 -1.51 19.44 8.30
C THR A 268 -2.24 19.90 7.02
N TRP A 269 -2.26 19.09 5.95
CA TRP A 269 -2.81 19.46 4.64
C TRP A 269 -4.24 19.98 4.71
N ASN A 270 -5.14 19.24 5.37
CA ASN A 270 -6.56 19.55 5.36
C ASN A 270 -6.88 20.89 6.02
N PHE A 271 -6.16 21.25 7.09
CA PHE A 271 -6.33 22.56 7.72
C PHE A 271 -5.83 23.70 6.86
N GLN A 272 -4.67 23.55 6.20
CA GLN A 272 -4.17 24.56 5.26
C GLN A 272 -5.19 24.84 4.17
N GLU A 273 -5.78 23.76 3.63
CA GLU A 273 -6.76 23.91 2.59
C GLU A 273 -8.06 24.56 3.11
N ARG A 274 -8.51 24.19 4.32
CA ARG A 274 -9.64 24.87 5.00
C ARG A 274 -9.41 26.35 5.19
N ASN A 275 -8.21 26.77 5.54
CA ASN A 275 -7.92 28.19 5.66
C ASN A 275 -7.95 28.93 4.34
N LYS A 276 -7.52 28.29 3.24
CA LYS A 276 -7.65 28.88 1.91
C LYS A 276 -9.12 29.13 1.56
N TRP A 277 -9.96 28.10 1.65
CA TRP A 277 -11.35 28.19 1.19
C TRP A 277 -12.32 28.85 2.17
N TRP A 278 -12.14 28.68 3.48
CA TRP A 278 -13.07 29.23 4.49
C TRP A 278 -12.66 30.61 4.99
N ASN A 279 -11.37 30.91 4.99
CA ASN A 279 -10.81 32.14 5.56
C ASN A 279 -10.15 33.05 4.53
N GLY A 280 -10.15 32.67 3.24
CA GLY A 280 -9.62 33.49 2.14
C GLY A 280 -8.10 33.73 2.21
N LYS A 281 -7.37 32.85 2.91
CA LYS A 281 -5.90 32.94 3.03
C LYS A 281 -5.20 32.32 1.82
N ALA A 282 -3.93 32.63 1.59
CA ALA A 282 -3.12 31.82 0.68
C ALA A 282 -2.87 30.43 1.29
N TYR A 283 -2.62 29.43 0.46
CA TYR A 283 -2.54 28.04 0.91
C TYR A 283 -1.47 27.84 1.99
N LEU A 284 -0.31 28.48 1.81
CA LEU A 284 0.85 28.34 2.70
C LEU A 284 0.89 29.34 3.86
N ASP A 285 -0.05 30.28 3.96
CA ASP A 285 -0.04 31.32 5.00
C ASP A 285 -0.10 30.75 6.42
N SER A 286 -0.66 29.56 6.57
CA SER A 286 -0.86 28.90 7.86
C SER A 286 0.30 27.99 8.27
N MET A 287 1.25 27.74 7.36
CA MET A 287 2.45 26.94 7.63
C MET A 287 3.51 27.80 8.33
N THR A 288 3.33 28.04 9.63
CA THR A 288 4.25 28.86 10.45
C THR A 288 4.74 28.10 11.67
N GLN A 289 5.97 28.37 12.12
CA GLN A 289 6.54 27.73 13.31
C GLN A 289 5.62 27.84 14.54
N GLU A 290 5.04 29.01 14.81
CA GLU A 290 4.15 29.24 15.96
C GLU A 290 2.92 28.32 15.91
N ARG A 291 2.22 28.29 14.78
CA ARG A 291 1.03 27.45 14.61
C ARG A 291 1.38 25.97 14.71
N MET A 292 2.46 25.53 14.07
CA MET A 292 2.89 24.12 14.11
C MET A 292 3.23 23.68 15.53
N LEU A 293 3.88 24.52 16.34
CA LEU A 293 4.14 24.21 17.75
C LEU A 293 2.84 24.04 18.56
N ALA A 294 1.86 24.92 18.34
CA ALA A 294 0.56 24.79 19.00
C ALA A 294 -0.20 23.52 18.57
N GLU A 295 -0.18 23.17 17.28
CA GLU A 295 -0.80 21.94 16.80
C GLU A 295 -0.10 20.68 17.35
N ILE A 296 1.22 20.69 17.47
CA ILE A 296 1.97 19.58 18.07
C ILE A 296 1.52 19.33 19.52
N ASP A 297 1.26 20.38 20.29
CA ASP A 297 0.77 20.25 21.67
C ASP A 297 -0.61 19.57 21.73
N VAL A 298 -1.52 19.95 20.84
CA VAL A 298 -2.83 19.30 20.74
C VAL A 298 -2.71 17.87 20.22
N ALA A 299 -1.88 17.65 19.19
CA ALA A 299 -1.62 16.34 18.62
C ALA A 299 -1.11 15.35 19.67
N HIS A 300 -0.20 15.79 20.56
CA HIS A 300 0.24 15.01 21.71
C HIS A 300 -0.91 14.67 22.65
N ARG A 301 -1.72 15.66 23.04
CA ARG A 301 -2.86 15.47 23.96
C ARG A 301 -3.90 14.50 23.43
N ILE A 302 -4.15 14.50 22.12
CA ILE A 302 -5.10 13.56 21.49
C ILE A 302 -4.48 12.18 21.19
N GLY A 303 -3.16 12.02 21.32
CA GLY A 303 -2.49 10.72 21.20
C GLY A 303 -1.91 10.40 19.82
N VAL A 304 -1.56 11.40 19.01
CA VAL A 304 -0.82 11.21 17.75
C VAL A 304 0.58 10.64 18.01
N ASP A 305 1.07 9.77 17.14
CA ASP A 305 2.44 9.22 17.15
C ASP A 305 3.35 9.90 16.12
N VAL A 306 2.79 10.31 14.98
CA VAL A 306 3.53 10.93 13.86
C VAL A 306 2.85 12.23 13.45
N PHE A 307 3.57 13.34 13.59
CA PHE A 307 3.10 14.67 13.16
C PHE A 307 3.74 15.02 11.81
N VAL A 308 2.91 15.18 10.78
CA VAL A 308 3.35 15.37 9.40
C VAL A 308 3.14 16.81 8.98
N LEU A 309 4.25 17.52 8.73
CA LEU A 309 4.20 18.80 8.03
C LEU A 309 4.00 18.52 6.55
N ASP A 310 2.81 18.82 6.05
CA ASP A 310 2.53 18.74 4.63
C ASP A 310 3.20 19.90 3.86
N THR A 311 2.77 20.14 2.62
CA THR A 311 3.35 21.12 1.70
C THR A 311 3.60 22.47 2.37
N GLY A 312 4.82 23.01 2.20
CA GLY A 312 5.23 24.29 2.75
C GLY A 312 6.42 24.25 3.72
N TRP A 313 6.81 23.10 4.27
CA TRP A 313 7.96 23.07 5.19
C TRP A 313 9.32 23.43 4.53
N TYR A 314 9.40 23.30 3.20
CA TYR A 314 10.62 23.45 2.39
C TYR A 314 10.67 24.79 1.63
N GLU A 315 11.87 25.26 1.26
CA GLU A 315 12.09 26.45 0.43
C GLU A 315 11.70 26.20 -1.03
N LYS A 316 12.20 25.11 -1.62
CA LYS A 316 11.89 24.69 -2.99
C LYS A 316 11.94 23.17 -3.17
N THR A 317 11.21 22.69 -4.17
CA THR A 317 11.18 21.27 -4.57
C THR A 317 12.55 20.84 -5.13
N GLY A 318 12.90 19.57 -4.95
CA GLY A 318 14.19 19.01 -5.37
C GLY A 318 15.31 19.16 -4.35
N ASP A 319 15.56 20.37 -3.84
CA ASP A 319 16.62 20.62 -2.83
C ASP A 319 16.16 20.39 -1.38
N TRP A 320 14.83 20.43 -1.15
CA TRP A 320 14.16 20.10 0.11
C TRP A 320 14.78 20.71 1.38
N ARG A 321 15.31 21.93 1.29
CA ARG A 321 15.83 22.68 2.44
C ARG A 321 14.66 23.29 3.21
N VAL A 322 14.74 23.31 4.55
CA VAL A 322 13.69 23.93 5.38
C VAL A 322 13.55 25.41 5.06
N SER A 323 12.33 25.89 4.86
CA SER A 323 12.06 27.32 4.62
C SER A 323 12.31 28.14 5.89
N ARG A 324 13.38 28.94 5.89
CA ARG A 324 13.71 29.84 7.00
C ARG A 324 12.72 31.00 7.16
N ALA A 325 11.97 31.33 6.12
CA ALA A 325 10.91 32.33 6.20
C ALA A 325 9.74 31.86 7.08
N ARG A 326 9.39 30.58 7.00
CA ARG A 326 8.30 29.96 7.79
C ARG A 326 8.77 29.35 9.10
N PHE A 327 10.02 28.90 9.13
CA PHE A 327 10.70 28.30 10.27
C PHE A 327 12.07 28.98 10.49
N PRO A 328 12.11 30.14 11.18
CA PRO A 328 13.33 30.95 11.35
C PRO A 328 14.53 30.15 11.88
N ASP A 329 14.29 29.28 12.87
CA ASP A 329 15.32 28.42 13.47
C ASP A 329 15.38 27.02 12.81
N GLY A 330 14.77 26.88 11.63
CA GLY A 330 14.55 25.60 10.98
C GLY A 330 13.53 24.77 11.76
N LEU A 331 13.54 23.45 11.58
CA LEU A 331 12.62 22.56 12.30
C LEU A 331 13.06 22.24 13.74
N LYS A 332 14.06 22.95 14.29
CA LYS A 332 14.63 22.65 15.61
C LYS A 332 13.58 22.69 16.72
N ALA A 333 12.81 23.77 16.81
CA ALA A 333 11.79 23.92 17.86
C ALA A 333 10.68 22.84 17.75
N ALA A 334 10.21 22.57 16.52
CA ALA A 334 9.24 21.52 16.27
C ALA A 334 9.81 20.14 16.66
N ARG A 335 11.07 19.88 16.32
CA ARG A 335 11.75 18.62 16.66
C ARG A 335 11.91 18.43 18.15
N GLU A 336 12.39 19.45 18.87
CA GLU A 336 12.53 19.40 20.33
C GLU A 336 11.19 19.15 21.02
N ARG A 337 10.11 19.75 20.51
CA ARG A 337 8.76 19.51 21.03
C ARG A 337 8.29 18.08 20.79
N LEU A 338 8.45 17.58 19.56
CA LEU A 338 8.07 16.21 19.19
C LEU A 338 8.86 15.17 19.99
N ASP A 339 10.17 15.37 20.16
CA ASP A 339 11.03 14.50 20.96
C ASP A 339 10.61 14.47 22.43
N GLY A 340 10.30 15.64 23.00
CA GLY A 340 9.77 15.75 24.37
C GLY A 340 8.47 14.96 24.59
N TYR A 341 7.71 14.71 23.51
CA TYR A 341 6.48 13.93 23.52
C TYR A 341 6.62 12.50 23.00
N GLY A 342 7.81 12.09 22.56
CA GLY A 342 8.04 10.78 21.94
C GLY A 342 7.35 10.61 20.58
N MET A 343 7.06 11.72 19.88
CA MET A 343 6.41 11.74 18.57
C MET A 343 7.45 11.81 17.45
N LYS A 344 7.12 11.23 16.30
CA LYS A 344 7.97 11.29 15.10
C LYS A 344 7.64 12.52 14.25
N LEU A 345 8.67 13.12 13.65
CA LEU A 345 8.52 14.11 12.59
C LEU A 345 8.28 13.42 11.25
N GLY A 346 7.22 13.83 10.57
CA GLY A 346 6.92 13.49 9.19
C GLY A 346 6.97 14.70 8.27
N LEU A 347 7.40 14.49 7.02
CA LEU A 347 7.46 15.54 6.00
C LEU A 347 6.86 15.03 4.68
N TRP A 348 6.20 15.95 3.96
CA TRP A 348 5.68 15.72 2.61
C TRP A 348 6.73 15.96 1.52
N PHE A 349 6.65 15.17 0.45
CA PHE A 349 7.49 15.27 -0.74
C PHE A 349 6.68 14.96 -2.00
N ASN A 350 7.01 15.61 -3.12
CA ASN A 350 6.72 15.08 -4.44
C ASN A 350 8.04 14.57 -5.03
N PRO A 351 8.24 13.25 -5.13
CA PRO A 351 9.55 12.69 -5.44
C PRO A 351 9.96 12.90 -6.91
N THR A 352 9.00 13.21 -7.79
CA THR A 352 9.25 13.36 -9.23
C THR A 352 9.34 14.80 -9.69
N VAL A 353 9.46 15.80 -8.80
CA VAL A 353 9.56 17.22 -9.22
C VAL A 353 10.71 17.95 -8.55
N ALA A 354 11.32 18.86 -9.31
CA ALA A 354 12.33 19.77 -8.82
C ALA A 354 12.16 21.15 -9.44
N ALA A 355 12.41 22.20 -8.66
CA ALA A 355 12.34 23.57 -9.11
C ALA A 355 13.40 23.84 -10.18
N VAL A 356 13.10 24.67 -11.17
CA VAL A 356 14.06 25.06 -12.22
C VAL A 356 15.31 25.69 -11.62
N SER A 357 15.14 26.42 -10.51
CA SER A 357 16.24 27.06 -9.79
C SER A 357 16.99 26.14 -8.81
N SER A 358 16.56 24.90 -8.62
CA SER A 358 17.17 23.96 -7.66
C SER A 358 18.51 23.41 -8.16
N GLN A 359 19.39 23.04 -7.21
CA GLN A 359 20.61 22.33 -7.55
C GLN A 359 20.30 20.92 -8.05
N MET A 360 19.33 20.25 -7.43
CA MET A 360 18.85 18.93 -7.83
C MET A 360 18.49 18.87 -9.32
N ARG A 361 17.76 19.89 -9.83
CA ARG A 361 17.39 19.97 -11.24
C ARG A 361 18.57 20.26 -12.17
N ARG A 362 19.55 21.08 -11.75
CA ARG A 362 20.76 21.37 -12.55
C ARG A 362 21.65 20.16 -12.71
N ASP A 363 21.83 19.37 -11.65
CA ASP A 363 22.71 18.20 -11.66
C ASP A 363 22.08 16.97 -12.34
N HIS A 364 20.78 17.04 -12.67
CA HIS A 364 19.99 15.97 -13.28
C HIS A 364 19.17 16.48 -14.48
N GLU A 365 19.75 17.39 -15.27
CA GLU A 365 19.11 17.87 -16.51
C GLU A 365 18.87 16.75 -17.53
N ASP A 366 19.73 15.76 -17.54
CA ASP A 366 19.62 14.53 -18.33
C ASP A 366 18.55 13.55 -17.81
N CYS A 367 17.86 13.87 -16.71
CA CYS A 367 16.80 13.05 -16.10
C CYS A 367 15.40 13.69 -16.22
N VAL A 368 15.27 14.79 -16.95
CA VAL A 368 14.02 15.55 -17.08
C VAL A 368 13.00 14.77 -17.88
N MET A 369 11.84 14.55 -17.29
CA MET A 369 10.77 13.80 -17.94
C MET A 369 10.34 14.45 -19.26
N SER A 370 10.26 13.64 -20.31
CA SER A 370 9.59 13.99 -21.56
C SER A 370 8.20 13.33 -21.67
N TRP A 371 7.32 13.98 -22.43
CA TRP A 371 6.02 13.47 -22.82
C TRP A 371 5.74 13.85 -24.28
N ARG A 372 5.29 12.89 -25.07
CA ARG A 372 5.18 13.00 -26.53
C ARG A 372 6.52 13.41 -27.15
N GLY A 373 7.61 12.87 -26.61
CA GLY A 373 8.98 13.11 -27.08
C GLY A 373 9.55 14.50 -26.81
N LYS A 374 8.95 15.29 -25.91
CA LYS A 374 9.46 16.61 -25.51
C LYS A 374 9.38 16.82 -23.99
N PRO A 375 10.34 17.50 -23.36
CA PRO A 375 10.20 17.95 -21.98
C PRO A 375 8.95 18.83 -21.79
N HIS A 376 8.32 18.71 -20.63
CA HIS A 376 7.24 19.64 -20.25
C HIS A 376 7.81 21.03 -19.91
N ASP A 377 7.05 22.06 -20.26
CA ASP A 377 7.33 23.41 -19.78
C ASP A 377 7.24 23.45 -18.25
N PRO A 378 8.15 24.20 -17.58
CA PRO A 378 8.04 24.42 -16.16
C PRO A 378 6.72 25.08 -15.79
N HIS A 379 6.10 24.64 -14.70
CA HIS A 379 4.90 25.25 -14.15
C HIS A 379 5.02 25.39 -12.63
N GLU A 380 4.29 26.33 -12.06
CA GLU A 380 4.28 26.51 -10.61
C GLU A 380 3.63 25.31 -9.92
N VAL A 381 4.31 24.80 -8.90
CA VAL A 381 3.85 23.66 -8.10
C VAL A 381 3.60 24.13 -6.67
N TRP A 382 2.36 23.95 -6.19
CA TRP A 382 1.92 24.25 -4.81
C TRP A 382 2.23 25.65 -4.28
N GLU A 383 2.00 26.69 -5.09
CA GLU A 383 2.23 28.10 -4.70
C GLU A 383 3.69 28.36 -4.24
N THR A 384 4.65 27.58 -4.77
CA THR A 384 6.09 27.77 -4.54
C THR A 384 6.77 28.42 -5.75
N GLU A 385 7.39 27.62 -6.63
CA GLU A 385 8.06 28.13 -7.82
C GLU A 385 7.92 27.17 -9.02
N ALA A 386 8.28 27.68 -10.20
CA ALA A 386 8.25 26.90 -11.44
C ALA A 386 9.16 25.67 -11.34
N SER A 387 8.58 24.49 -11.58
CA SER A 387 9.21 23.18 -11.42
C SER A 387 9.03 22.30 -12.65
N GLN A 388 9.87 21.28 -12.78
CA GLN A 388 9.81 20.26 -13.84
C GLN A 388 9.86 18.85 -13.26
N GLY A 389 9.37 17.88 -14.04
CA GLY A 389 9.40 16.46 -13.70
C GLY A 389 10.79 15.84 -13.85
N LEU A 390 11.22 15.05 -12.87
CA LEU A 390 12.44 14.23 -12.90
C LEU A 390 12.08 12.74 -12.80
N CYS A 391 12.63 11.94 -13.71
CA CYS A 391 12.29 10.53 -13.86
C CYS A 391 12.90 9.66 -12.76
N LEU A 392 12.08 9.09 -11.86
CA LEU A 392 12.55 8.15 -10.81
C LEU A 392 13.05 6.80 -11.34
N VAL A 393 12.74 6.44 -12.58
CA VAL A 393 13.30 5.23 -13.20
C VAL A 393 14.76 5.46 -13.63
N SER A 394 15.11 6.71 -13.98
CA SER A 394 16.48 7.13 -14.33
C SER A 394 17.42 7.19 -13.11
N ARG A 395 18.70 7.51 -13.33
CA ARG A 395 19.71 7.66 -12.26
C ARG A 395 19.35 8.65 -11.14
N TYR A 396 18.39 9.55 -11.38
CA TYR A 396 17.88 10.49 -10.38
C TYR A 396 17.38 9.83 -9.08
N TRP A 397 16.93 8.56 -9.14
CA TRP A 397 16.46 7.84 -7.95
C TRP A 397 17.49 7.81 -6.80
N GLU A 398 18.79 7.74 -7.12
CA GLU A 398 19.86 7.72 -6.12
C GLU A 398 19.98 9.05 -5.40
N ALA A 399 19.98 10.14 -6.17
CA ALA A 399 20.06 11.49 -5.62
C ALA A 399 18.86 11.81 -4.74
N PHE A 400 17.66 11.40 -5.14
CA PHE A 400 16.48 11.55 -4.30
C PHE A 400 16.57 10.73 -3.01
N ALA A 401 17.02 9.47 -3.08
CA ALA A 401 17.21 8.64 -1.89
C ALA A 401 18.26 9.25 -0.92
N ASP A 402 19.38 9.74 -1.45
CA ASP A 402 20.44 10.36 -0.66
C ASP A 402 19.96 11.67 -0.01
N GLU A 403 19.08 12.40 -0.68
CA GLU A 403 18.43 13.59 -0.15
C GLU A 403 17.49 13.29 1.03
N LEU A 404 16.72 12.20 0.95
CA LEU A 404 15.92 11.73 2.09
C LEU A 404 16.81 11.29 3.27
N ILE A 405 17.90 10.58 3.01
CA ILE A 405 18.87 10.15 4.03
C ILE A 405 19.54 11.37 4.68
N ARG A 406 19.88 12.39 3.89
CA ARG A 406 20.42 13.67 4.38
C ARG A 406 19.44 14.33 5.34
N LEU A 407 18.16 14.37 5.00
CA LEU A 407 17.12 14.97 5.85
C LEU A 407 16.90 14.19 7.13
N THR A 408 16.93 12.85 7.11
CA THR A 408 16.91 12.06 8.35
C THR A 408 18.05 12.48 9.29
N ARG A 409 19.27 12.68 8.76
CA ARG A 409 20.43 13.08 9.56
C ARG A 409 20.36 14.52 10.05
N GLN A 410 19.84 15.45 9.24
CA GLN A 410 19.88 16.88 9.54
C GLN A 410 18.67 17.39 10.32
N VAL A 411 17.47 16.86 10.04
CA VAL A 411 16.22 17.33 10.67
C VAL A 411 15.50 16.22 11.45
N GLY A 412 16.01 14.99 11.41
CA GLY A 412 15.44 13.87 12.18
C GLY A 412 14.15 13.29 11.59
N VAL A 413 13.77 13.63 10.36
CA VAL A 413 12.55 13.08 9.74
C VAL A 413 12.65 11.56 9.60
N THR A 414 11.57 10.87 10.00
CA THR A 414 11.45 9.40 9.88
C THR A 414 10.13 8.97 9.23
N TYR A 415 9.27 9.91 8.83
CA TYR A 415 8.08 9.62 8.05
C TYR A 415 8.07 10.49 6.79
N PHE A 416 7.79 9.89 5.65
CA PHE A 416 7.86 10.51 4.34
C PHE A 416 6.54 10.24 3.61
N LYS A 417 5.72 11.27 3.42
CA LYS A 417 4.54 11.21 2.55
C LYS A 417 4.98 11.58 1.14
N TRP A 418 4.80 10.68 0.18
CA TRP A 418 5.08 10.92 -1.24
C TRP A 418 3.80 11.14 -2.00
N ASP A 419 3.75 12.22 -2.77
CA ASP A 419 2.53 12.72 -3.38
C ASP A 419 2.71 12.97 -4.89
N ALA A 420 1.58 13.02 -5.59
CA ALA A 420 1.47 13.41 -6.99
C ALA A 420 2.32 12.59 -7.98
N VAL A 421 2.60 11.32 -7.67
CA VAL A 421 3.32 10.42 -8.59
C VAL A 421 2.33 9.67 -9.49
N GLY A 422 2.34 9.97 -10.79
CA GLY A 422 1.56 9.22 -11.78
C GLY A 422 2.20 7.88 -12.12
N GLN A 423 1.39 6.90 -12.54
CA GLN A 423 1.92 5.66 -13.12
C GLN A 423 2.64 5.95 -14.44
N TYR A 424 2.10 6.84 -15.27
CA TYR A 424 2.77 7.36 -16.45
C TYR A 424 3.35 8.75 -16.17
N GLY A 425 4.32 9.17 -16.97
CA GLY A 425 4.94 10.49 -16.82
C GLY A 425 6.23 10.71 -17.59
N CYS A 426 6.85 9.65 -18.13
CA CYS A 426 8.09 9.79 -18.89
C CYS A 426 8.13 8.86 -20.11
N ASP A 427 8.61 9.39 -21.24
CA ASP A 427 8.88 8.66 -22.47
C ASP A 427 10.28 8.93 -23.06
N ASP A 428 11.22 9.39 -22.24
CA ASP A 428 12.59 9.72 -22.68
C ASP A 428 13.40 8.45 -23.01
N PRO A 429 14.15 8.42 -24.14
CA PRO A 429 14.96 7.28 -24.53
C PRO A 429 16.26 7.05 -23.75
N HIS A 430 16.65 7.91 -22.81
CA HIS A 430 17.94 7.82 -22.10
C HIS A 430 17.77 7.51 -20.60
N HIS A 431 16.55 7.25 -20.15
CA HIS A 431 16.21 7.11 -18.73
C HIS A 431 16.11 5.66 -18.23
N GLY A 432 16.53 4.68 -19.02
CA GLY A 432 16.52 3.27 -18.60
C GLY A 432 15.17 2.56 -18.76
N HIS A 433 14.31 3.08 -19.62
CA HIS A 433 13.03 2.47 -19.99
C HIS A 433 12.82 2.48 -21.51
N GLY A 434 13.89 2.20 -22.26
CA GLY A 434 13.93 2.15 -23.72
C GLY A 434 15.11 2.90 -24.31
N THR A 435 15.09 3.05 -25.64
CA THR A 435 16.15 3.66 -26.46
C THR A 435 15.54 4.55 -27.55
N PRO A 436 16.33 5.34 -28.30
CA PRO A 436 15.82 6.13 -29.43
C PRO A 436 15.15 5.29 -30.52
N GLU A 437 15.52 4.02 -30.65
CA GLU A 437 14.96 3.06 -31.60
C GLU A 437 13.54 2.60 -31.20
N ASN A 438 13.21 2.65 -29.91
CA ASN A 438 11.89 2.27 -29.42
C ASN A 438 10.86 3.37 -29.68
N SER A 439 9.60 2.97 -29.87
CA SER A 439 8.49 3.93 -30.00
C SER A 439 8.27 4.71 -28.70
N ILE A 440 7.71 5.92 -28.81
CA ILE A 440 7.30 6.73 -27.65
C ILE A 440 6.40 5.94 -26.69
N GLN A 441 5.42 5.21 -27.25
CA GLN A 441 4.47 4.42 -26.45
C GLN A 441 5.18 3.30 -25.68
N GLU A 442 6.08 2.56 -26.32
CA GLU A 442 6.82 1.49 -25.65
C GLU A 442 7.67 2.03 -24.50
N ARG A 443 8.30 3.20 -24.66
CA ARG A 443 9.07 3.83 -23.60
C ARG A 443 8.19 4.24 -22.41
N ALA A 444 7.02 4.81 -22.69
CA ALA A 444 6.04 5.17 -21.67
C ALA A 444 5.51 3.94 -20.92
N ASP A 445 5.22 2.85 -21.62
CA ASP A 445 4.77 1.60 -21.01
C ASP A 445 5.88 0.97 -20.14
N CYS A 446 7.14 1.00 -20.59
CA CYS A 446 8.28 0.52 -19.78
C CYS A 446 8.51 1.36 -18.53
N TYR A 447 8.37 2.69 -18.62
CA TYR A 447 8.39 3.58 -17.45
C TYR A 447 7.28 3.20 -16.47
N ALA A 448 6.05 3.06 -16.98
CA ALA A 448 4.87 2.82 -16.15
C ALA A 448 4.91 1.47 -15.42
N PHE A 449 5.46 0.45 -16.07
CA PHE A 449 5.71 -0.86 -15.46
C PHE A 449 6.75 -0.77 -14.33
N GLN A 450 7.82 -0.01 -14.53
CA GLN A 450 8.94 0.10 -13.58
C GLN A 450 8.66 1.02 -12.39
N GLN A 451 7.69 1.93 -12.50
CA GLN A 451 7.51 3.03 -11.54
C GLN A 451 7.35 2.56 -10.09
N GLY A 452 6.53 1.54 -9.83
CA GLY A 452 6.35 0.98 -8.49
C GLY A 452 7.63 0.38 -7.90
N ALA A 453 8.42 -0.33 -8.72
CA ALA A 453 9.68 -0.92 -8.32
C ALA A 453 10.78 0.13 -8.12
N ALA A 454 10.80 1.19 -8.94
CA ALA A 454 11.72 2.32 -8.78
C ALA A 454 11.49 3.05 -7.44
N MET A 455 10.22 3.29 -7.09
CA MET A 455 9.85 3.84 -5.79
C MET A 455 10.25 2.92 -4.64
N ALA A 456 9.96 1.61 -4.72
CA ALA A 456 10.37 0.65 -3.68
C ALA A 456 11.89 0.62 -3.47
N ARG A 457 12.68 0.73 -4.55
CA ARG A 457 14.15 0.79 -4.48
C ARG A 457 14.66 2.02 -3.71
N VAL A 458 14.03 3.18 -3.88
CA VAL A 458 14.34 4.39 -3.09
C VAL A 458 14.05 4.13 -1.61
N VAL A 459 12.89 3.53 -1.29
CA VAL A 459 12.51 3.20 0.09
C VAL A 459 13.51 2.23 0.72
N ASP A 460 13.91 1.17 0.00
CA ASP A 460 14.87 0.19 0.51
C ASP A 460 16.24 0.82 0.83
N ARG A 461 16.74 1.73 -0.03
CA ARG A 461 17.99 2.47 0.25
C ARG A 461 17.84 3.38 1.47
N LEU A 462 16.72 4.09 1.59
CA LEU A 462 16.41 4.92 2.76
C LEU A 462 16.36 4.08 4.04
N CYS A 463 15.62 2.96 4.04
CA CYS A 463 15.47 2.09 5.20
C CYS A 463 16.76 1.38 5.58
N ALA A 464 17.66 1.09 4.63
CA ALA A 464 19.00 0.59 4.93
C ALA A 464 19.83 1.60 5.74
N ALA A 465 19.65 2.91 5.51
CA ALA A 465 20.31 3.96 6.27
C ALA A 465 19.52 4.40 7.53
N CYS A 466 18.19 4.24 7.52
CA CYS A 466 17.27 4.60 8.59
C CYS A 466 16.17 3.53 8.74
N PRO A 467 16.39 2.46 9.50
CA PRO A 467 15.42 1.35 9.63
C PRO A 467 14.05 1.75 10.22
N GLU A 468 13.99 2.88 10.91
CA GLU A 468 12.76 3.46 11.48
C GLU A 468 11.96 4.30 10.47
N ALA A 469 12.46 4.45 9.23
CA ALA A 469 11.79 5.23 8.19
C ALA A 469 10.49 4.55 7.75
N ILE A 470 9.45 5.37 7.57
CA ILE A 470 8.14 4.99 7.06
C ILE A 470 7.87 5.82 5.82
N VAL A 471 7.51 5.17 4.71
CA VAL A 471 7.16 5.84 3.47
C VAL A 471 5.74 5.47 3.08
N ASP A 472 4.92 6.50 2.91
CA ASP A 472 3.54 6.40 2.46
C ASP A 472 3.46 6.99 1.06
N PHE A 473 2.91 6.22 0.13
CA PHE A 473 2.66 6.67 -1.23
C PHE A 473 1.18 7.03 -1.38
N ASP A 474 0.93 8.29 -1.71
CA ASP A 474 -0.38 8.84 -2.04
C ASP A 474 -0.91 8.26 -3.35
N VAL A 475 -2.02 7.53 -3.23
CA VAL A 475 -2.70 6.85 -4.33
C VAL A 475 -4.16 7.25 -4.41
N THR A 476 -4.45 8.50 -4.08
CA THR A 476 -5.82 8.92 -3.79
C THR A 476 -6.60 9.28 -5.04
N GLU A 477 -5.92 9.60 -6.15
CA GLU A 477 -6.52 9.77 -7.47
C GLU A 477 -6.32 8.53 -8.35
N GLY A 478 -7.12 8.41 -9.41
CA GLY A 478 -6.89 7.41 -10.45
C GLY A 478 -5.59 7.63 -11.22
N GLY A 479 -5.09 6.58 -11.89
CA GLY A 479 -3.85 6.64 -12.68
C GLY A 479 -2.56 6.54 -11.87
N ARG A 480 -2.65 6.11 -10.61
CA ARG A 480 -1.53 5.81 -9.71
C ARG A 480 -1.14 4.34 -9.82
N THR A 481 0.12 4.01 -9.53
CA THR A 481 0.59 2.60 -9.54
C THR A 481 0.20 1.89 -8.23
N VAL A 482 -0.91 1.15 -8.25
CA VAL A 482 -1.46 0.47 -7.06
C VAL A 482 -1.40 -1.05 -7.22
N GLY A 483 -0.68 -1.73 -6.34
CA GLY A 483 -0.52 -3.18 -6.39
C GLY A 483 0.28 -3.72 -5.22
N LEU A 484 0.75 -4.96 -5.35
CA LEU A 484 1.55 -5.60 -4.29
C LEU A 484 3.01 -5.12 -4.25
N GLY A 485 3.48 -4.48 -5.32
CA GLY A 485 4.89 -4.06 -5.48
C GLY A 485 5.34 -3.03 -4.45
N PHE A 486 4.67 -1.87 -4.38
CA PHE A 486 5.06 -0.82 -3.43
C PHE A 486 4.85 -1.25 -1.97
N LEU A 487 3.84 -2.10 -1.71
CA LEU A 487 3.62 -2.68 -0.38
C LEU A 487 4.79 -3.53 0.11
N SER A 488 5.67 -4.03 -0.77
CA SER A 488 6.88 -4.74 -0.33
C SER A 488 7.90 -3.84 0.39
N ALA A 489 7.76 -2.52 0.31
CA ALA A 489 8.68 -1.57 0.94
C ALA A 489 7.98 -0.53 1.83
N GLY A 490 6.82 -0.02 1.42
CA GLY A 490 6.08 1.03 2.10
C GLY A 490 4.61 0.67 2.35
N LYS A 491 3.76 1.69 2.38
CA LYS A 491 2.30 1.59 2.53
C LYS A 491 1.58 2.67 1.71
N TYR A 492 0.27 2.57 1.59
CA TYR A 492 -0.54 3.49 0.80
C TYR A 492 -1.21 4.55 1.67
N PHE A 493 -1.09 5.80 1.25
CA PHE A 493 -1.98 6.89 1.65
C PHE A 493 -3.15 6.84 0.67
N LEU A 494 -4.29 6.30 1.10
CA LEU A 494 -5.33 5.81 0.20
C LEU A 494 -6.47 6.80 -0.02
N ILE A 495 -6.87 7.52 1.02
CA ILE A 495 -7.93 8.54 0.93
C ILE A 495 -7.45 9.85 1.55
N ASN A 496 -7.40 10.90 0.73
CA ASN A 496 -7.04 12.26 1.08
C ASN A 496 -8.31 13.14 1.02
N ASN A 497 -8.42 14.00 0.00
CA ASN A 497 -9.35 15.05 -0.30
C ASN A 497 -10.71 14.49 -0.80
N GLY A 498 -10.78 13.25 -1.29
CA GLY A 498 -12.03 12.51 -1.51
C GLY A 498 -12.74 12.83 -2.83
N PRO A 499 -13.96 12.31 -3.05
CA PRO A 499 -14.69 12.56 -4.26
C PRO A 499 -15.12 14.02 -4.35
N TYR A 500 -15.19 14.51 -5.57
CA TYR A 500 -15.58 15.86 -5.93
C TYR A 500 -17.08 15.93 -6.26
N SER A 501 -17.66 17.13 -6.29
CA SER A 501 -19.05 17.34 -6.70
C SER A 501 -19.37 16.67 -8.04
N SER A 502 -18.44 16.71 -9.00
CA SER A 502 -18.58 16.07 -10.31
C SER A 502 -18.66 14.55 -10.24
N ASN A 503 -18.09 13.89 -9.22
CA ASN A 503 -18.20 12.44 -9.08
C ASN A 503 -19.63 12.00 -8.74
N TYR A 504 -20.47 12.91 -8.23
CA TYR A 504 -21.87 12.64 -7.84
C TYR A 504 -22.89 13.42 -8.67
N ASP A 505 -22.47 13.99 -9.81
CA ASP A 505 -23.32 14.88 -10.63
C ASP A 505 -23.91 16.06 -9.83
N MET A 506 -23.20 16.55 -8.82
CA MET A 506 -23.58 17.71 -8.03
C MET A 506 -23.03 19.01 -8.64
N PRO A 507 -23.77 20.12 -8.56
CA PRO A 507 -23.29 21.41 -9.06
C PRO A 507 -22.05 21.88 -8.29
N VAL A 508 -21.19 22.63 -8.97
CA VAL A 508 -20.05 23.31 -8.33
C VAL A 508 -20.58 24.28 -7.28
N PRO A 509 -20.11 24.19 -6.02
CA PRO A 509 -20.55 25.10 -4.96
C PRO A 509 -20.21 26.57 -5.27
N ARG A 510 -20.94 27.51 -4.65
CA ARG A 510 -20.76 28.96 -4.90
C ARG A 510 -19.38 29.48 -4.51
N ASP A 511 -18.75 28.85 -3.52
CA ASP A 511 -17.39 29.17 -3.09
C ASP A 511 -16.30 28.62 -4.02
N GLY A 512 -16.67 27.81 -5.03
CA GLY A 512 -15.77 27.21 -6.00
C GLY A 512 -15.06 25.94 -5.51
N ASN A 513 -15.23 25.55 -4.24
CA ASN A 513 -14.59 24.34 -3.72
C ASN A 513 -15.41 23.10 -4.11
N VAL A 514 -14.89 22.33 -5.05
CA VAL A 514 -15.55 21.11 -5.55
C VAL A 514 -15.33 19.89 -4.66
N ASN A 515 -14.55 20.00 -3.59
CA ASN A 515 -14.23 18.88 -2.73
C ASN A 515 -15.33 18.59 -1.69
N LEU A 516 -15.83 17.35 -1.66
CA LEU A 516 -16.89 16.95 -0.73
C LEU A 516 -16.38 16.52 0.65
N PHE A 517 -15.24 15.83 0.74
CA PHE A 517 -14.73 15.33 2.03
C PHE A 517 -13.86 16.32 2.77
N PHE A 518 -13.95 17.58 2.36
CA PHE A 518 -13.36 18.72 3.00
C PHE A 518 -14.07 19.13 4.29
N TYR A 519 -15.39 18.93 4.32
CA TYR A 519 -16.27 19.34 5.42
C TYR A 519 -16.33 18.27 6.52
N PRO A 520 -16.29 18.66 7.80
CA PRO A 520 -16.45 17.75 8.93
C PRO A 520 -17.88 17.18 9.00
N GLY A 521 -17.98 15.95 9.49
CA GLY A 521 -19.23 15.23 9.60
C GLY A 521 -19.11 13.73 9.32
N PRO A 522 -20.16 12.95 9.65
CA PRO A 522 -20.12 11.49 9.65
C PRO A 522 -19.95 10.87 8.26
N ALA A 523 -20.38 11.55 7.19
CA ALA A 523 -20.36 11.02 5.83
C ALA A 523 -18.97 10.63 5.34
N ARG A 524 -17.94 11.47 5.64
CA ARG A 524 -16.55 11.16 5.29
C ARG A 524 -16.10 9.86 5.92
N ALA A 525 -16.34 9.70 7.22
CA ALA A 525 -15.91 8.51 7.95
C ALA A 525 -16.58 7.23 7.42
N TRP A 526 -17.83 7.32 6.97
CA TRP A 526 -18.53 6.20 6.33
C TRP A 526 -17.84 5.76 5.04
N VAL A 527 -17.50 6.71 4.16
CA VAL A 527 -16.78 6.38 2.92
C VAL A 527 -15.35 5.93 3.19
N CYS A 528 -14.66 6.54 4.16
CA CYS A 528 -13.29 6.16 4.53
C CYS A 528 -13.17 4.74 5.10
N ARG A 529 -14.28 4.08 5.47
CA ARG A 529 -14.30 2.66 5.84
C ARG A 529 -14.42 1.71 4.65
N ALA A 530 -14.75 2.18 3.45
CA ALA A 530 -14.84 1.33 2.27
C ALA A 530 -13.55 0.51 2.02
N PRO A 531 -12.33 1.05 2.23
CA PRO A 531 -11.10 0.26 2.10
C PRO A 531 -10.88 -0.83 3.17
N LEU A 532 -11.72 -0.96 4.19
CA LEU A 532 -11.63 -2.09 5.11
C LEU A 532 -11.89 -3.44 4.41
N THR A 533 -12.45 -3.43 3.20
CA THR A 533 -12.55 -4.63 2.35
C THR A 533 -11.19 -5.23 1.97
N TYR A 534 -10.11 -4.44 2.00
CA TYR A 534 -8.76 -4.96 1.82
C TYR A 534 -8.35 -5.91 2.94
N ASP A 535 -8.85 -5.71 4.18
CA ASP A 535 -8.32 -6.33 5.41
C ASP A 535 -8.50 -7.85 5.48
N LYS A 536 -9.25 -8.46 4.55
CA LYS A 536 -9.25 -9.92 4.35
C LYS A 536 -7.90 -10.42 3.83
N TRP A 537 -7.33 -9.73 2.83
CA TRP A 537 -6.13 -10.15 2.10
C TRP A 537 -4.91 -9.31 2.46
N LEU A 538 -5.08 -8.00 2.66
CA LEU A 538 -4.02 -7.03 2.87
C LEU A 538 -4.33 -6.24 4.16
N PRO A 539 -3.45 -6.25 5.17
CA PRO A 539 -3.71 -5.61 6.46
C PRO A 539 -4.13 -4.13 6.33
N SER A 540 -5.21 -3.74 7.00
CA SER A 540 -5.75 -2.36 6.98
C SER A 540 -4.73 -1.31 7.42
N VAL A 541 -3.77 -1.67 8.28
CA VAL A 541 -2.65 -0.82 8.70
C VAL A 541 -1.79 -0.32 7.53
N LEU A 542 -1.89 -0.93 6.34
CA LEU A 542 -1.18 -0.52 5.13
C LEU A 542 -1.93 0.51 4.27
N PHE A 543 -3.13 0.91 4.67
CA PHE A 543 -3.99 1.81 3.92
C PHE A 543 -4.44 2.95 4.81
N LEU A 544 -3.68 4.04 4.80
CA LEU A 544 -3.97 5.23 5.60
C LEU A 544 -5.18 5.97 5.00
N THR A 545 -6.22 6.15 5.82
CA THR A 545 -7.35 7.03 5.52
C THR A 545 -7.49 8.05 6.64
N HIS A 546 -7.90 9.27 6.30
CA HIS A 546 -7.86 10.38 7.25
C HIS A 546 -9.24 10.68 7.81
N TYR A 547 -9.40 10.56 9.12
CA TYR A 547 -10.60 10.93 9.85
C TYR A 547 -10.48 12.31 10.48
N LEU A 548 -11.62 12.91 10.79
CA LEU A 548 -11.71 14.29 11.27
C LEU A 548 -12.01 14.28 12.77
N PRO A 549 -11.07 14.70 13.64
CA PRO A 549 -11.28 14.77 15.07
C PRO A 549 -12.09 16.01 15.47
N ASP A 550 -12.58 16.81 14.52
CA ASP A 550 -13.40 17.98 14.75
C ASP A 550 -14.68 17.64 15.51
N ASP A 551 -14.96 18.34 16.61
CA ASP A 551 -16.25 18.36 17.29
C ASP A 551 -16.94 19.72 17.22
N ARG A 552 -16.32 20.70 16.54
CA ARG A 552 -16.84 22.04 16.31
C ARG A 552 -16.72 22.39 14.85
N TYR A 553 -17.85 22.69 14.20
CA TYR A 553 -17.85 23.02 12.79
C TYR A 553 -19.09 23.78 12.33
N PRO A 554 -19.02 24.48 11.17
CA PRO A 554 -20.15 25.21 10.63
C PRO A 554 -21.31 24.25 10.32
N LYS A 555 -22.51 24.50 10.85
CA LYS A 555 -23.70 23.63 10.75
C LYS A 555 -23.99 23.14 9.34
N HIS A 556 -23.71 23.98 8.35
CA HIS A 556 -24.04 23.70 6.96
C HIS A 556 -22.82 23.45 6.08
N GLY A 557 -21.62 23.33 6.66
CA GLY A 557 -20.42 23.06 5.89
C GLY A 557 -20.08 24.19 4.91
N TRP A 558 -20.20 25.45 5.33
CA TRP A 558 -19.63 26.60 4.62
C TRP A 558 -19.36 27.75 5.60
N SER A 559 -18.45 28.65 5.22
CA SER A 559 -18.06 29.83 6.01
C SER A 559 -19.27 30.74 6.29
N GLY A 560 -19.54 31.05 7.55
CA GLY A 560 -20.61 31.96 7.97
C GLY A 560 -21.94 31.28 8.39
N SER A 561 -22.00 29.95 8.41
CA SER A 561 -23.08 29.23 9.13
C SER A 561 -22.79 29.17 10.63
N SER A 562 -23.83 29.04 11.46
CA SER A 562 -23.65 28.93 12.92
C SER A 562 -22.87 27.65 13.27
N ASP A 563 -21.89 27.73 14.16
CA ASP A 563 -21.15 26.54 14.60
C ASP A 563 -22.06 25.58 15.40
N VAL A 564 -21.86 24.28 15.20
CA VAL A 564 -22.42 23.21 16.02
C VAL A 564 -21.28 22.55 16.78
N GLN A 565 -21.51 22.22 18.04
CA GLN A 565 -20.68 21.29 18.79
C GLN A 565 -21.39 19.92 18.84
N ASP A 566 -20.83 18.92 18.16
CA ASP A 566 -21.43 17.59 18.02
C ASP A 566 -20.34 16.51 18.12
N ASP A 567 -20.47 15.62 19.10
CA ASP A 567 -19.51 14.55 19.34
C ASP A 567 -19.77 13.29 18.52
N THR A 568 -20.88 13.23 17.79
CA THR A 568 -21.22 12.12 16.88
C THR A 568 -20.11 11.90 15.86
N ASN A 569 -19.58 12.98 15.27
CA ASN A 569 -18.47 12.90 14.31
C ASN A 569 -17.20 12.31 14.96
N GLN A 570 -16.88 12.71 16.19
CA GLN A 570 -15.71 12.20 16.89
C GLN A 570 -15.83 10.72 17.21
N TRP A 571 -16.98 10.25 17.69
CA TRP A 571 -17.18 8.83 17.97
C TRP A 571 -17.11 7.97 16.71
N ILE A 572 -17.72 8.42 15.62
CA ILE A 572 -17.64 7.71 14.34
C ILE A 572 -16.18 7.70 13.82
N SER A 573 -15.48 8.82 13.92
CA SER A 573 -14.07 8.93 13.53
C SER A 573 -13.18 8.03 14.37
N LEU A 574 -13.30 8.04 15.70
CA LEU A 574 -12.54 7.18 16.62
C LEU A 574 -12.81 5.70 16.34
N ALA A 575 -14.08 5.29 16.28
CA ALA A 575 -14.45 3.89 16.06
C ALA A 575 -14.01 3.38 14.68
N SER A 576 -13.86 4.26 13.68
CA SER A 576 -13.30 3.91 12.37
C SER A 576 -11.77 3.85 12.39
N LEU A 577 -11.12 4.87 12.95
CA LEU A 577 -9.67 5.03 13.02
C LEU A 577 -8.98 3.81 13.65
N VAL A 578 -9.55 3.27 14.72
CA VAL A 578 -8.98 2.15 15.49
C VAL A 578 -9.06 0.80 14.77
N LEU A 579 -9.77 0.70 13.64
CA LEU A 579 -9.82 -0.52 12.81
C LEU A 579 -8.54 -0.71 11.96
N GLY A 580 -7.62 0.25 12.00
CA GLY A 580 -6.28 0.17 11.41
C GLY A 580 -6.01 1.17 10.31
N GLN A 581 -6.94 2.07 9.97
CA GLN A 581 -6.74 3.07 8.93
C GLN A 581 -6.13 4.39 9.44
N ASN A 582 -5.91 4.51 10.76
CA ASN A 582 -4.93 5.32 11.52
C ASN A 582 -4.57 6.79 11.14
N GLY A 583 -5.18 7.44 10.15
CA GLY A 583 -4.89 8.82 9.76
C GLY A 583 -5.86 9.85 10.37
N LEU A 584 -5.33 11.02 10.70
CA LEU A 584 -6.09 12.18 11.17
C LEU A 584 -5.79 13.43 10.34
N TRP A 585 -6.85 14.16 10.05
CA TRP A 585 -6.87 15.46 9.40
C TRP A 585 -7.85 16.37 10.12
N GLY A 586 -7.77 17.68 9.93
CA GLY A 586 -8.71 18.64 10.50
C GLY A 586 -8.01 19.76 11.24
N ASP A 587 -8.79 20.63 11.88
CA ASP A 587 -8.26 21.79 12.62
C ASP A 587 -8.11 21.44 14.10
N LEU A 588 -6.90 21.02 14.49
CA LEU A 588 -6.65 20.58 15.87
C LEU A 588 -6.90 21.69 16.90
N LEU A 589 -6.60 22.95 16.58
CA LEU A 589 -6.80 24.03 17.55
C LEU A 589 -8.26 24.45 17.71
N ASN A 590 -9.15 23.97 16.84
CA ASN A 590 -10.59 24.20 16.96
C ASN A 590 -11.32 23.09 17.74
N ILE A 591 -10.64 22.00 18.11
CA ILE A 591 -11.23 20.93 18.91
C ILE A 591 -11.49 21.43 20.32
N SER A 592 -12.66 21.11 20.89
CA SER A 592 -12.96 21.44 22.28
C SER A 592 -12.08 20.66 23.27
N ASP A 593 -11.88 21.17 24.49
CA ASP A 593 -11.12 20.43 25.53
C ASP A 593 -11.73 19.06 25.85
N ALA A 594 -13.06 18.96 25.82
CA ALA A 594 -13.76 17.69 26.00
C ALA A 594 -13.47 16.72 24.84
N GLY A 595 -13.43 17.23 23.61
CA GLY A 595 -13.04 16.46 22.43
C GLY A 595 -11.60 15.98 22.47
N ILE A 596 -10.68 16.85 22.91
CA ILE A 596 -9.27 16.50 23.11
C ILE A 596 -9.15 15.38 24.16
N ALA A 597 -9.85 15.51 25.29
CA ALA A 597 -9.85 14.48 26.33
C ALA A 597 -10.42 13.14 25.82
N ARG A 598 -11.54 13.18 25.09
CA ARG A 598 -12.18 12.00 24.49
C ARG A 598 -11.22 11.23 23.58
N PHE A 599 -10.57 11.93 22.65
CA PHE A 599 -9.58 11.31 21.76
C PHE A 599 -8.38 10.77 22.53
N GLY A 600 -7.76 11.60 23.38
CA GLY A 600 -6.55 11.24 24.12
C GLY A 600 -6.75 10.01 25.00
N GLU A 601 -7.88 9.92 25.69
CA GLU A 601 -8.22 8.79 26.53
C GLU A 601 -8.53 7.51 25.73
N THR A 602 -9.31 7.63 24.65
CA THR A 602 -9.64 6.49 23.77
C THR A 602 -8.39 5.94 23.10
N LEU A 603 -7.54 6.80 22.53
CA LEU A 603 -6.32 6.39 21.86
C LEU A 603 -5.26 5.84 22.81
N ARG A 604 -5.21 6.30 24.06
CA ARG A 604 -4.38 5.68 25.11
C ARG A 604 -4.80 4.23 25.38
N ARG A 605 -6.09 3.92 25.38
CA ARG A 605 -6.58 2.54 25.50
C ARG A 605 -6.28 1.72 24.26
N TYR A 606 -6.58 2.25 23.07
CA TYR A 606 -6.25 1.63 21.79
C TYR A 606 -4.77 1.23 21.73
N LYS A 607 -3.85 2.12 22.12
CA LYS A 607 -2.40 1.86 22.09
C LYS A 607 -1.95 0.66 22.94
N LYS A 608 -2.73 0.21 23.91
CA LYS A 608 -2.44 -1.01 24.70
C LYS A 608 -2.73 -2.31 23.93
N ILE A 609 -3.56 -2.25 22.89
CA ILE A 609 -4.07 -3.42 22.15
C ILE A 609 -3.95 -3.27 20.62
N ARG A 610 -3.35 -2.18 20.13
CA ARG A 610 -3.29 -1.87 18.69
C ARG A 610 -2.55 -2.91 17.86
N ASP A 611 -1.55 -3.57 18.43
CA ASP A 611 -0.79 -4.62 17.74
C ASP A 611 -1.64 -5.89 17.59
N ASP A 612 -2.45 -6.22 18.59
CA ASP A 612 -3.45 -7.29 18.52
C ASP A 612 -4.52 -6.98 17.45
N ILE A 613 -5.00 -5.72 17.41
CA ILE A 613 -5.97 -5.28 16.39
C ILE A 613 -5.35 -5.32 14.99
N ALA A 614 -4.10 -4.90 14.82
CA ALA A 614 -3.42 -4.96 13.52
C ALA A 614 -3.24 -6.42 13.06
N ALA A 615 -2.90 -7.33 13.98
CA ALA A 615 -2.73 -8.75 13.71
C ALA A 615 -4.06 -9.47 13.41
N ALA A 616 -5.17 -9.06 14.03
CA ALA A 616 -6.48 -9.69 13.84
C ALA A 616 -7.05 -9.48 12.43
N ALA A 617 -7.61 -10.54 11.85
CA ALA A 617 -8.43 -10.46 10.64
C ALA A 617 -9.76 -9.76 10.96
N LEU A 618 -10.33 -9.07 9.96
CA LEU A 618 -11.58 -8.33 10.09
C LEU A 618 -12.79 -9.23 9.86
N THR A 619 -13.71 -9.25 10.82
CA THR A 619 -15.06 -9.76 10.60
C THR A 619 -16.02 -8.58 10.48
N ARG A 620 -16.85 -8.55 9.42
CA ARG A 620 -17.85 -7.49 9.20
C ARG A 620 -19.27 -8.08 9.20
N THR A 621 -20.19 -7.43 9.88
CA THR A 621 -21.64 -7.67 9.78
C THR A 621 -22.34 -6.41 9.30
N GLY A 622 -23.23 -6.54 8.31
CA GLY A 622 -23.87 -5.40 7.65
C GLY A 622 -23.06 -4.81 6.50
N ALA A 623 -23.63 -3.80 5.85
CA ALA A 623 -23.00 -3.05 4.77
C ALA A 623 -22.35 -1.77 5.28
N VAL A 624 -21.32 -1.27 4.59
CA VAL A 624 -20.71 0.03 4.89
C VAL A 624 -21.77 1.13 4.77
N GLY A 625 -21.92 1.96 5.80
CA GLY A 625 -22.97 2.98 5.91
C GLY A 625 -24.35 2.44 6.33
N GLY A 626 -24.47 1.14 6.62
CA GLY A 626 -25.71 0.48 7.03
C GLY A 626 -26.06 0.65 8.53
N SER A 627 -27.23 0.15 8.91
CA SER A 627 -27.72 0.10 10.30
C SER A 627 -28.22 -1.31 10.66
N PRO A 628 -27.45 -2.13 11.40
CA PRO A 628 -26.10 -1.84 11.93
C PRO A 628 -25.00 -2.15 10.91
N GLU A 629 -23.87 -1.47 11.04
CA GLU A 629 -22.59 -1.81 10.43
C GLU A 629 -21.62 -2.15 11.58
N ILE A 630 -21.12 -3.37 11.66
CA ILE A 630 -20.33 -3.86 12.80
C ILE A 630 -19.03 -4.49 12.30
N TYR A 631 -17.93 -4.17 12.97
CA TYR A 631 -16.61 -4.72 12.73
C TYR A 631 -16.04 -5.33 14.01
N GLU A 632 -15.52 -6.53 13.90
CA GLU A 632 -14.75 -7.21 14.94
C GLU A 632 -13.31 -7.40 14.45
N LYS A 633 -12.35 -6.97 15.28
CA LYS A 633 -10.91 -7.25 15.14
C LYS A 633 -10.37 -7.69 16.50
N ILE A 634 -10.51 -8.97 16.80
CA ILE A 634 -10.03 -9.59 18.05
C ILE A 634 -8.98 -10.63 17.68
N ASN A 635 -7.80 -10.52 18.31
CA ASN A 635 -6.73 -11.46 18.10
C ASN A 635 -7.11 -12.79 18.78
N PRO A 636 -7.29 -13.90 18.03
CA PRO A 636 -7.74 -15.16 18.60
C PRO A 636 -6.73 -15.78 19.58
N ALA A 637 -5.45 -15.42 19.48
CA ALA A 637 -4.40 -15.93 20.37
C ALA A 637 -4.40 -15.25 21.75
N THR A 638 -4.84 -13.99 21.83
CA THR A 638 -4.77 -13.18 23.06
C THR A 638 -6.14 -12.80 23.61
N GLY A 639 -7.18 -12.89 22.80
CA GLY A 639 -8.54 -12.38 23.08
C GLY A 639 -8.62 -10.85 23.13
N ARG A 640 -7.53 -10.13 22.85
CA ARG A 640 -7.49 -8.67 22.89
C ARG A 640 -7.92 -8.10 21.55
N GLY A 641 -8.61 -6.96 21.57
CA GLY A 641 -9.03 -6.32 20.34
C GLY A 641 -10.21 -5.38 20.50
N VAL A 642 -10.93 -5.18 19.40
CA VAL A 642 -11.99 -4.18 19.29
C VAL A 642 -13.23 -4.73 18.60
N VAL A 643 -14.39 -4.28 19.06
CA VAL A 643 -15.62 -4.25 18.27
C VAL A 643 -16.06 -2.79 18.07
N SER A 644 -16.24 -2.39 16.81
CA SER A 644 -16.77 -1.09 16.41
C SER A 644 -18.10 -1.29 15.70
N ALA A 645 -19.17 -0.68 16.21
CA ALA A 645 -20.50 -0.72 15.61
C ALA A 645 -20.98 0.68 15.26
N PHE A 646 -21.69 0.81 14.15
CA PHE A 646 -22.21 2.06 13.63
C PHE A 646 -23.69 1.90 13.30
N ALA A 647 -24.43 2.99 13.48
CA ALA A 647 -25.80 3.12 13.00
C ALA A 647 -26.02 4.54 12.48
N SER A 648 -26.91 4.68 11.51
CA SER A 648 -27.39 5.94 10.96
C SER A 648 -28.78 6.34 11.49
N ALA A 649 -29.42 5.47 12.28
CA ALA A 649 -30.73 5.69 12.88
C ALA A 649 -30.79 5.11 14.31
N THR A 650 -31.80 5.55 15.05
CA THR A 650 -32.11 5.04 16.39
C THR A 650 -32.42 3.53 16.35
N GLY A 651 -31.90 2.76 17.30
CA GLY A 651 -32.17 1.33 17.37
C GLY A 651 -31.39 0.61 18.47
N ARG A 652 -31.78 -0.64 18.76
CA ARG A 652 -31.02 -1.57 19.60
C ARG A 652 -30.53 -2.72 18.74
N TYR A 653 -29.24 -3.00 18.81
CA TYR A 653 -28.58 -4.05 18.05
C TYR A 653 -27.81 -4.96 18.99
N THR A 654 -27.93 -6.26 18.79
CA THR A 654 -27.20 -7.27 19.55
C THR A 654 -26.17 -7.93 18.65
N TYR A 655 -24.94 -8.07 19.16
CA TYR A 655 -23.85 -8.74 18.48
C TYR A 655 -23.20 -9.76 19.40
N VAL A 656 -22.82 -10.91 18.88
CA VAL A 656 -22.09 -11.95 19.63
C VAL A 656 -20.72 -12.06 19.02
N THR A 657 -19.66 -11.94 19.82
CA THR A 657 -18.30 -11.97 19.30
C THR A 657 -18.00 -13.31 18.66
N ALA A 658 -17.28 -13.29 17.53
CA ALA A 658 -16.84 -14.50 16.84
C ALA A 658 -15.65 -15.14 17.57
N ALA A 659 -14.72 -14.31 18.05
CA ALA A 659 -13.58 -14.75 18.83
C ALA A 659 -13.85 -14.72 20.36
N PRO A 660 -13.17 -15.58 21.14
CA PRO A 660 -13.06 -15.42 22.58
C PRO A 660 -12.41 -14.07 22.94
N VAL A 661 -12.87 -13.45 24.03
CA VAL A 661 -12.35 -12.15 24.48
C VAL A 661 -11.50 -12.27 25.75
N ALA A 662 -10.52 -11.40 25.86
CA ALA A 662 -9.70 -11.24 27.07
C ALA A 662 -10.50 -10.56 28.19
N HIS A 663 -10.07 -10.83 29.43
CA HIS A 663 -10.56 -10.08 30.60
C HIS A 663 -10.16 -8.61 30.55
N GLY A 664 -10.98 -7.77 31.18
CA GLY A 664 -10.82 -6.31 31.15
C GLY A 664 -11.46 -5.75 29.88
N LEU A 665 -12.37 -4.80 30.05
CA LEU A 665 -13.04 -4.16 28.95
C LEU A 665 -13.23 -2.67 29.20
N TRP A 666 -13.38 -1.94 28.11
CA TRP A 666 -13.87 -0.57 28.12
C TRP A 666 -14.83 -0.40 26.95
N HIS A 667 -15.89 0.37 27.13
CA HIS A 667 -16.78 0.77 26.05
C HIS A 667 -17.28 2.19 26.26
N ASN A 668 -17.73 2.85 25.19
CA ASN A 668 -18.47 4.09 25.32
C ASN A 668 -19.94 3.83 25.74
N ASP A 669 -20.68 4.91 26.01
CA ASP A 669 -22.03 4.82 26.57
C ASP A 669 -23.01 4.07 25.66
N GLY A 670 -24.02 3.44 26.26
CA GLY A 670 -25.07 2.72 25.53
C GLY A 670 -24.67 1.31 25.06
N VAL A 671 -23.64 0.71 25.67
CA VAL A 671 -23.27 -0.71 25.49
C VAL A 671 -23.49 -1.46 26.80
N THR A 672 -24.10 -2.64 26.72
CA THR A 672 -24.17 -3.62 27.82
C THR A 672 -23.47 -4.89 27.36
N VAL A 673 -22.54 -5.39 28.17
CA VAL A 673 -21.76 -6.60 27.86
C VAL A 673 -22.22 -7.74 28.78
N THR A 674 -22.63 -8.85 28.20
CA THR A 674 -23.01 -10.08 28.92
C THR A 674 -22.31 -11.29 28.30
N VAL A 675 -22.52 -12.47 28.89
CA VAL A 675 -22.01 -13.75 28.39
C VAL A 675 -23.19 -14.68 28.17
N ASP A 676 -23.28 -15.31 27.00
CA ASP A 676 -24.35 -16.26 26.69
C ASP A 676 -24.12 -17.63 27.34
N ALA A 677 -25.09 -18.53 27.16
CA ALA A 677 -25.04 -19.89 27.69
C ALA A 677 -23.88 -20.73 27.11
N GLN A 678 -23.29 -20.31 25.99
CA GLN A 678 -22.14 -20.95 25.34
C GLN A 678 -20.80 -20.30 25.75
N GLY A 679 -20.81 -19.32 26.67
CA GLY A 679 -19.62 -18.64 27.13
C GLY A 679 -19.11 -17.54 26.19
N ARG A 680 -19.89 -17.15 25.17
CA ARG A 680 -19.52 -16.10 24.21
C ARG A 680 -19.96 -14.73 24.70
N THR A 681 -19.21 -13.70 24.34
CA THR A 681 -19.53 -12.33 24.72
C THR A 681 -20.64 -11.76 23.85
N VAL A 682 -21.68 -11.24 24.50
CA VAL A 682 -22.84 -10.60 23.88
C VAL A 682 -22.81 -9.11 24.16
N LEU A 683 -22.89 -8.32 23.10
CA LEU A 683 -22.92 -6.86 23.13
C LEU A 683 -24.31 -6.38 22.75
N ASP A 684 -25.02 -5.80 23.71
CA ASP A 684 -26.27 -5.07 23.47
C ASP A 684 -25.96 -3.57 23.33
N MET A 685 -26.27 -3.01 22.18
CA MET A 685 -25.89 -1.65 21.80
C MET A 685 -27.11 -0.81 21.48
N THR A 686 -27.29 0.30 22.20
CA THR A 686 -28.40 1.24 22.02
C THR A 686 -27.90 2.52 21.35
N PHE A 687 -28.49 2.86 20.21
CA PHE A 687 -28.23 4.09 19.46
C PHE A 687 -29.44 5.00 19.56
N ASP A 688 -29.25 6.22 20.04
CA ASP A 688 -30.30 7.25 20.11
C ASP A 688 -30.44 8.03 18.79
N GLY A 689 -29.52 7.82 17.85
CA GLY A 689 -29.47 8.42 16.52
C GLY A 689 -28.26 7.90 15.74
N ALA A 690 -27.80 8.65 14.74
CA ALA A 690 -26.55 8.33 14.05
C ALA A 690 -25.37 8.36 15.05
N GLY A 691 -24.46 7.40 14.96
CA GLY A 691 -23.33 7.34 15.89
C GLY A 691 -22.52 6.06 15.79
N ALA A 692 -21.62 5.89 16.75
CA ALA A 692 -20.79 4.70 16.88
C ALA A 692 -20.71 4.20 18.31
N LYS A 693 -20.65 2.88 18.47
CA LYS A 693 -20.30 2.19 19.70
C LYS A 693 -18.95 1.51 19.53
N LEU A 694 -18.14 1.61 20.56
CA LEU A 694 -16.78 1.13 20.58
C LEU A 694 -16.56 0.31 21.83
N VAL A 695 -16.04 -0.91 21.67
CA VAL A 695 -15.73 -1.83 22.76
C VAL A 695 -14.31 -2.34 22.60
N PHE A 696 -13.47 -2.13 23.60
CA PHE A 696 -12.12 -2.68 23.68
C PHE A 696 -12.07 -3.83 24.68
N PHE A 697 -11.38 -4.91 24.30
CA PHE A 697 -11.12 -6.08 25.13
C PHE A 697 -9.64 -6.18 25.46
N GLY A 698 -9.31 -6.60 26.68
CA GLY A 698 -7.93 -6.68 27.16
C GLY A 698 -7.34 -5.36 27.64
N VAL A 699 -8.20 -4.37 27.91
CA VAL A 699 -7.80 -3.09 28.53
C VAL A 699 -8.39 -3.01 29.94
N SER A 700 -7.55 -2.67 30.92
CA SER A 700 -8.05 -2.32 32.26
C SER A 700 -8.83 -1.00 32.17
N SER A 701 -9.95 -0.90 32.91
CA SER A 701 -10.78 0.31 32.99
C SER A 701 -9.97 1.53 33.42
#